data_AF-A0A1Y0I4J5-F1
#
_entry.id   AF-A0A1Y0I4J5-F1
#
_cell.length_a   1.000
_cell.length_b   1.000
_cell.length_c   1.000
_cell.angle_alpha   90.00
_cell.angle_beta   90.00
_cell.angle_gamma   90.00
#
_symmetry.space_group_name_H-M   'P 1'
#
loop_
_entity.id
_entity.type
_entity.pdbx_description
1 polymer ?
#
loop_
_entity_poly.entity_id
_entity_poly.type
_entity_poly.pdbx_seq_one_letter_code
_entity_poly.pdbx_strand_id
1 'polypeptide(L)'
;MSVNIRIATTDQELNDVFRIRHQVFADEEKRLKTDEEFIYDRYDCYDNTVNFIAYVDQKPVGAMRLSADTMAGVPLDDHYDVSDLRARCVNKNGGRESAGCITQLCVSRRHRATPYIVKGLMQCARLWVANRNLKHCFVIIDQAIEKLLTSLGFDRIADPFVCERIKRPLVRMHCPMSALMLDTPEIPPGPDTPSRFYFRTGEPAVQQGGAARNYFQVIKGRVRLLVTTDTGIHDLGELKVGDIFGQRNIPENTYMYTAECLEDTQLIEVTETEFLAYASQHPERVYSGFEFLANSLQSKMVQIAQKPITGIDLFNDYLIARILQGLNSMGGFELFQQDEPVTIDKLADKMQANPESTQIVLDFLVDMRVMQKHDSGYQLPASEREGICREMGFLEWLVGGYNPVIAAIEGMMKGELVYGKEINRNDQAMAASSAHISKYFTDQHMLELLELDAVETLLDIGCGSGLRLIDICERIPKLKGIGVDISPDCCKLATSNVEKNDLASRIRVEQGHAESWILNESERLKQIGNANTRPADLVMCFAMMHDLLNHEGMAEKFLTDIKTGLGEGAYIMIQDQMQLPSNTRQNRDSWGRGFEVIHHFMGQRLFLVERYEQLFKEVGLKVIKKRLTDIPENWIFLLQT
;
A
#
# COMPACT_ATOMS: atom_id res chain seq x y z
N MET A 1 22.90 25.38 9.82
CA MET A 1 23.90 25.50 8.76
C MET A 1 23.80 24.25 7.91
N SER A 2 22.84 24.28 7.00
CA SER A 2 22.61 23.17 6.08
C SER A 2 23.60 23.28 4.92
N VAL A 3 24.24 22.17 4.58
CA VAL A 3 25.08 22.08 3.38
C VAL A 3 24.26 21.38 2.31
N ASN A 4 24.11 22.01 1.15
CA ASN A 4 23.44 21.42 -0.01
C ASN A 4 24.45 21.26 -1.14
N ILE A 5 24.58 20.05 -1.69
CA ILE A 5 25.51 19.73 -2.77
C ILE A 5 24.76 19.05 -3.88
N ARG A 6 24.94 19.51 -5.12
CA ARG A 6 24.17 19.04 -6.27
C ARG A 6 24.94 19.22 -7.58
N ILE A 7 24.44 18.61 -8.65
CA ILE A 7 24.84 18.98 -10.01
C ILE A 7 24.23 20.34 -10.34
N ALA A 8 25.04 21.23 -10.92
CA ALA A 8 24.56 22.49 -11.48
C ALA A 8 23.87 22.21 -12.82
N THR A 9 22.55 22.36 -12.85
CA THR A 9 21.72 22.08 -14.05
C THR A 9 20.97 23.32 -14.52
N THR A 10 20.71 24.27 -13.61
CA THR A 10 20.04 25.53 -13.94
C THR A 10 21.05 26.61 -14.30
N ASP A 11 20.60 27.62 -15.06
CA ASP A 11 21.40 28.79 -15.42
C ASP A 11 21.99 29.49 -14.17
N GLN A 12 21.20 29.58 -13.09
CA GLN A 12 21.65 30.19 -11.83
C GLN A 12 22.74 29.37 -11.15
N GLU A 13 22.61 28.04 -11.10
CA GLU A 13 23.62 27.18 -10.47
C GLU A 13 24.92 27.18 -11.27
N LEU A 14 24.85 27.18 -12.60
CA LEU A 14 26.03 27.31 -13.46
C LEU A 14 26.69 28.68 -13.28
N ASN A 15 25.90 29.75 -13.22
CA ASN A 15 26.40 31.09 -12.90
C ASN A 15 27.15 31.09 -11.55
N ASP A 16 26.57 30.48 -10.52
CA ASP A 16 27.16 30.38 -9.19
C ASP A 16 28.48 29.56 -9.20
N VAL A 17 28.56 28.48 -9.98
CA VAL A 17 29.79 27.70 -10.18
C VAL A 17 30.90 28.59 -10.73
N PHE A 18 30.62 29.37 -11.77
CA PHE A 18 31.64 30.20 -12.40
C PHE A 18 32.09 31.37 -11.50
N ARG A 19 31.16 31.92 -10.70
CA ARG A 19 31.47 32.98 -9.73
C ARG A 19 32.27 32.48 -8.53
N ILE A 20 31.91 31.33 -7.94
CA ILE A 20 32.64 30.81 -6.77
C ILE A 20 34.06 30.39 -7.16
N ARG A 21 34.27 29.92 -8.39
CA ARG A 21 35.62 29.70 -8.95
C ARG A 21 36.41 31.00 -9.00
N HIS A 22 35.83 32.09 -9.51
CA HIS A 22 36.47 33.41 -9.50
C HIS A 22 36.87 33.83 -8.09
N GLN A 23 35.90 33.82 -7.17
CA GLN A 23 36.12 34.18 -5.77
C GLN A 23 37.29 33.38 -5.17
N VAL A 24 37.35 32.06 -5.38
CA VAL A 24 38.41 31.25 -4.79
C VAL A 24 39.74 31.46 -5.52
N PHE A 25 39.79 31.27 -6.83
CA PHE A 25 41.06 31.22 -7.56
C PHE A 25 41.66 32.61 -7.83
N ALA A 26 40.84 33.63 -8.10
CA ALA A 26 41.30 34.98 -8.38
C ALA A 26 41.30 35.86 -7.12
N ASP A 27 40.23 35.85 -6.31
CA ASP A 27 40.14 36.77 -5.16
C ASP A 27 40.85 36.27 -3.91
N GLU A 28 40.61 35.03 -3.50
CA GLU A 28 41.13 34.48 -2.23
C GLU A 28 42.55 33.93 -2.37
N GLU A 29 42.81 33.14 -3.42
CA GLU A 29 44.08 32.43 -3.56
C GLU A 29 45.11 33.16 -4.41
N LYS A 30 44.67 34.16 -5.19
CA LYS A 30 45.49 34.91 -6.15
C LYS A 30 46.27 34.00 -7.12
N ARG A 31 45.69 32.85 -7.48
CA ARG A 31 46.27 31.87 -8.43
C ARG A 31 46.05 32.27 -9.88
N LEU A 32 44.95 32.96 -10.16
CA LEU A 32 44.61 33.46 -11.50
C LEU A 32 44.52 34.98 -11.44
N LYS A 33 45.12 35.65 -12.43
CA LYS A 33 45.00 37.09 -12.63
C LYS A 33 44.04 37.31 -13.79
N THR A 34 42.85 37.79 -13.49
CA THR A 34 41.80 38.06 -14.47
C THR A 34 40.96 39.22 -13.96
N ASP A 35 40.45 40.04 -14.89
CA ASP A 35 39.48 41.10 -14.59
C ASP A 35 38.03 40.61 -14.85
N GLU A 36 37.88 39.40 -15.41
CA GLU A 36 36.58 38.75 -15.66
C GLU A 36 35.96 38.26 -14.35
N GLU A 37 34.66 38.50 -14.14
CA GLU A 37 33.93 38.09 -12.92
C GLU A 37 33.64 36.57 -12.84
N PHE A 38 33.86 35.83 -13.93
CA PHE A 38 33.50 34.43 -14.08
C PHE A 38 34.69 33.60 -14.57
N ILE A 39 34.87 32.39 -14.03
CA ILE A 39 35.87 31.43 -14.50
C ILE A 39 35.21 30.21 -15.12
N TYR A 40 35.32 30.11 -16.45
CA TYR A 40 34.87 29.00 -17.28
C TYR A 40 35.84 28.78 -18.45
N ASP A 41 35.80 27.61 -19.06
CA ASP A 41 36.56 27.28 -20.26
C ASP A 41 35.75 26.40 -21.22
N ARG A 42 36.33 26.02 -22.37
CA ARG A 42 35.65 25.21 -23.39
C ARG A 42 35.12 23.88 -22.86
N TYR A 43 35.74 23.29 -21.83
CA TYR A 43 35.35 21.99 -21.31
C TYR A 43 34.05 22.08 -20.51
N ASP A 44 33.70 23.24 -19.96
CA ASP A 44 32.40 23.47 -19.33
C ASP A 44 31.23 23.36 -20.33
N CYS A 45 31.50 23.45 -21.64
CA CYS A 45 30.51 23.31 -22.70
C CYS A 45 30.39 21.87 -23.26
N TYR A 46 31.19 20.91 -22.79
CA TYR A 46 31.17 19.54 -23.32
C TYR A 46 30.12 18.68 -22.60
N ASP A 47 29.36 17.89 -23.38
CA ASP A 47 28.32 16.97 -22.85
C ASP A 47 28.86 15.90 -21.88
N ASN A 48 30.16 15.61 -21.99
CA ASN A 48 30.87 14.67 -21.13
C ASN A 48 31.53 15.33 -19.91
N THR A 49 31.17 16.58 -19.62
CA THR A 49 31.58 17.33 -18.44
C THR A 49 30.37 17.62 -17.57
N VAL A 50 30.57 17.56 -16.26
CA VAL A 50 29.57 17.95 -15.27
C VAL A 50 30.18 18.89 -14.24
N ASN A 51 29.37 19.86 -13.82
CA ASN A 51 29.72 20.82 -12.77
C ASN A 51 28.87 20.54 -11.53
N PHE A 52 29.53 20.52 -10.37
CA PHE A 52 28.90 20.38 -9.06
C PHE A 52 29.07 21.67 -8.27
N ILE A 53 28.05 22.01 -7.48
CA ILE A 53 28.01 23.20 -6.63
C ILE A 53 27.62 22.82 -5.21
N ALA A 54 28.25 23.47 -4.24
CA ALA A 54 27.97 23.36 -2.82
C ALA A 54 27.48 24.70 -2.27
N TYR A 55 26.34 24.68 -1.59
CA TYR A 55 25.74 25.81 -0.90
C TYR A 55 25.79 25.61 0.62
N VAL A 56 26.01 26.69 1.36
CA VAL A 56 25.76 26.76 2.80
C VAL A 56 24.79 27.89 3.03
N ASP A 57 23.65 27.59 3.66
CA ASP A 57 22.57 28.55 3.90
C ASP A 57 22.19 29.34 2.61
N GLN A 58 22.03 28.61 1.50
CA GLN A 58 21.72 29.13 0.14
C GLN A 58 22.80 30.00 -0.51
N LYS A 59 24.01 30.11 0.05
CA LYS A 59 25.13 30.83 -0.57
C LYS A 59 26.13 29.85 -1.19
N PRO A 60 26.59 30.06 -2.43
CA PRO A 60 27.58 29.19 -3.04
C PRO A 60 28.91 29.30 -2.28
N VAL A 61 29.46 28.17 -1.87
CA VAL A 61 30.69 28.11 -1.04
C VAL A 61 31.77 27.21 -1.62
N GLY A 62 31.46 26.37 -2.60
CA GLY A 62 32.43 25.54 -3.29
C GLY A 62 31.87 24.92 -4.56
N ALA A 63 32.75 24.49 -5.46
CA ALA A 63 32.40 23.86 -6.72
C ALA A 63 33.44 22.81 -7.11
N MET A 64 33.07 21.94 -8.04
CA MET A 64 33.96 20.93 -8.61
C MET A 64 33.52 20.59 -10.03
N ARG A 65 34.46 20.30 -10.92
CA ARG A 65 34.19 19.78 -12.26
C ARG A 65 34.68 18.36 -12.40
N LEU A 66 33.91 17.53 -13.10
CA LEU A 66 34.34 16.20 -13.54
C LEU A 66 34.11 16.08 -15.06
N SER A 67 35.14 15.65 -15.78
CA SER A 67 35.07 15.42 -17.23
C SER A 67 35.47 13.99 -17.56
N ALA A 68 34.74 13.29 -18.44
CA ALA A 68 35.19 12.00 -18.97
C ALA A 68 36.37 12.19 -19.94
N ASP A 69 37.34 11.28 -19.91
CA ASP A 69 38.48 11.27 -20.83
C ASP A 69 38.03 10.77 -22.21
N THR A 70 37.86 11.69 -23.15
CA THR A 70 37.41 11.42 -24.52
C THR A 70 38.48 11.79 -25.55
N MET A 71 38.19 11.61 -26.83
CA MET A 71 39.07 12.07 -27.92
C MET A 71 39.28 13.58 -27.94
N ALA A 72 38.37 14.37 -27.35
CA ALA A 72 38.52 15.81 -27.20
C ALA A 72 39.48 16.21 -26.06
N GLY A 73 39.99 15.23 -25.30
CA GLY A 73 40.85 15.45 -24.13
C GLY A 73 40.08 15.83 -22.87
N VAL A 74 40.84 16.17 -21.83
CA VAL A 74 40.38 16.64 -20.53
C VAL A 74 41.04 17.96 -20.19
N PRO A 75 40.50 18.77 -19.25
CA PRO A 75 41.07 20.09 -18.97
C PRO A 75 42.53 20.10 -18.47
N LEU A 76 43.04 18.97 -17.97
CA LEU A 76 44.44 18.87 -17.58
C LEU A 76 45.39 18.82 -18.79
N ASP A 77 44.94 18.37 -19.98
CA ASP A 77 45.78 18.29 -21.18
C ASP A 77 46.31 19.65 -21.63
N ASP A 78 45.56 20.73 -21.36
CA ASP A 78 45.96 22.10 -21.70
C ASP A 78 47.15 22.60 -20.86
N HIS A 79 47.51 21.86 -19.80
CA HIS A 79 48.41 22.34 -18.76
C HIS A 79 49.48 21.34 -18.32
N TYR A 80 49.24 20.04 -18.48
CA TYR A 80 50.10 18.98 -17.99
C TYR A 80 50.10 17.79 -18.96
N ASP A 81 51.24 17.12 -19.08
CA ASP A 81 51.28 15.77 -19.66
C ASP A 81 50.72 14.77 -18.64
N VAL A 82 49.55 14.18 -18.98
CA VAL A 82 48.81 13.20 -18.17
C VAL A 82 48.88 11.78 -18.75
N SER A 83 49.85 11.51 -19.64
CA SER A 83 50.03 10.19 -20.26
C SER A 83 50.28 9.08 -19.22
N ASP A 84 50.99 9.40 -18.14
CA ASP A 84 51.24 8.53 -16.99
C ASP A 84 49.96 8.18 -16.22
N LEU A 85 49.06 9.15 -16.04
CA LEU A 85 47.75 8.98 -15.39
C LEU A 85 46.85 8.10 -16.26
N ARG A 86 46.83 8.34 -17.58
CA ARG A 86 46.07 7.52 -18.54
C ARG A 86 46.59 6.09 -18.64
N ALA A 87 47.91 5.89 -18.59
CA ALA A 87 48.52 4.56 -18.64
C ALA A 87 48.11 3.66 -17.46
N ARG A 88 47.67 4.24 -16.35
CA ARG A 88 47.14 3.50 -15.18
C ARG A 88 45.65 3.18 -15.28
N CYS A 89 44.95 3.71 -16.27
CA CYS A 89 43.54 3.46 -16.51
C CYS A 89 43.38 2.24 -17.42
N VAL A 90 43.77 1.07 -16.91
CA VAL A 90 43.80 -0.19 -17.64
C VAL A 90 43.13 -1.30 -16.85
N ASN A 91 42.45 -2.21 -17.56
CA ASN A 91 41.83 -3.39 -16.98
C ASN A 91 42.90 -4.44 -16.61
N LYS A 92 42.45 -5.52 -15.95
CA LYS A 92 43.33 -6.64 -15.55
C LYS A 92 44.09 -7.30 -16.71
N ASN A 93 43.63 -7.13 -17.95
CA ASN A 93 44.24 -7.67 -19.16
C ASN A 93 45.08 -6.63 -19.92
N GLY A 94 45.30 -5.43 -19.36
CA GLY A 94 46.08 -4.35 -19.98
C GLY A 94 45.35 -3.52 -21.03
N GLY A 95 44.05 -3.75 -21.25
CA GLY A 95 43.22 -2.92 -22.14
C GLY A 95 42.82 -1.61 -21.49
N ARG A 96 42.72 -0.52 -22.27
CA ARG A 96 42.33 0.81 -21.75
C ARG A 96 40.91 0.78 -21.17
N GLU A 97 40.75 1.30 -19.96
CA GLU A 97 39.46 1.52 -19.32
C GLU A 97 39.06 3.00 -19.36
N SER A 98 37.76 3.24 -19.23
CA SER A 98 37.19 4.58 -19.16
C SER A 98 37.64 5.31 -17.89
N ALA A 99 38.02 6.58 -18.04
CA ALA A 99 38.53 7.40 -16.96
C ALA A 99 37.82 8.76 -16.91
N GLY A 100 37.73 9.33 -15.73
CA GLY A 100 37.31 10.70 -15.49
C GLY A 100 38.45 11.55 -14.92
N CYS A 101 38.31 12.86 -15.06
CA CYS A 101 39.25 13.86 -14.57
C CYS A 101 38.53 14.91 -13.73
N ILE A 102 38.87 15.00 -12.44
CA ILE A 102 38.35 16.06 -11.57
C ILE A 102 39.24 17.29 -11.66
N THR A 103 38.63 18.43 -11.94
CA THR A 103 39.29 19.74 -12.06
C THR A 103 38.46 20.82 -11.38
N GLN A 104 39.00 22.03 -11.26
CA GLN A 104 38.28 23.20 -10.72
C GLN A 104 37.65 22.96 -9.33
N LEU A 105 38.23 22.05 -8.52
CA LEU A 105 37.80 21.84 -7.14
C LEU A 105 38.17 23.07 -6.30
N CYS A 106 37.17 23.79 -5.81
CA CYS A 106 37.36 24.99 -5.01
C CYS A 106 36.39 25.04 -3.83
N VAL A 107 36.87 25.54 -2.69
CA VAL A 107 36.05 25.85 -1.51
C VAL A 107 36.51 27.19 -0.94
N SER A 108 35.56 28.09 -0.72
CA SER A 108 35.78 29.40 -0.12
C SER A 108 36.51 29.28 1.22
N ARG A 109 37.43 30.21 1.47
CA ARG A 109 38.36 30.19 2.59
C ARG A 109 37.68 29.97 3.95
N ARG A 110 36.50 30.55 4.13
CA ARG A 110 35.69 30.43 5.37
C ARG A 110 35.16 29.02 5.63
N HIS A 111 35.06 28.17 4.60
CA HIS A 111 34.42 26.85 4.68
C HIS A 111 35.39 25.68 4.45
N ARG A 112 36.69 25.93 4.28
CA ARG A 112 37.70 24.87 4.07
C ARG A 112 37.85 23.92 5.26
N ALA A 113 37.52 24.39 6.46
CA ALA A 113 37.50 23.56 7.68
C ALA A 113 36.24 22.68 7.79
N THR A 114 35.33 22.73 6.82
CA THR A 114 34.11 21.92 6.77
C THR A 114 34.34 20.70 5.86
N PRO A 115 34.79 19.54 6.41
CA PRO A 115 35.21 18.39 5.60
C PRO A 115 34.08 17.81 4.73
N TYR A 116 32.82 18.05 5.11
CA TYR A 116 31.64 17.57 4.39
C TYR A 116 31.48 18.18 2.99
N ILE A 117 32.03 19.37 2.71
CA ILE A 117 31.89 20.01 1.40
C ILE A 117 32.64 19.20 0.33
N VAL A 118 33.93 18.94 0.55
CA VAL A 118 34.74 18.20 -0.42
C VAL A 118 34.32 16.72 -0.47
N LYS A 119 34.05 16.10 0.69
CA LYS A 119 33.53 14.71 0.73
C LYS A 119 32.22 14.59 -0.04
N GLY A 120 31.29 15.54 0.16
CA GLY A 120 30.00 15.53 -0.53
C GLY A 120 30.09 15.81 -2.03
N LEU A 121 30.96 16.74 -2.47
CA LEU A 121 31.24 16.95 -3.89
C LEU A 121 31.76 15.65 -4.55
N MET A 122 32.69 14.95 -3.88
CA MET A 122 33.22 13.66 -4.35
C MET A 122 32.16 12.55 -4.34
N GLN A 123 31.23 12.56 -3.38
CA GLN A 123 30.09 11.63 -3.34
C GLN A 123 29.11 11.83 -4.51
N CYS A 124 28.79 13.08 -4.85
CA CYS A 124 28.00 13.37 -6.04
C CYS A 124 28.72 12.94 -7.32
N ALA A 125 30.04 13.14 -7.41
CA ALA A 125 30.83 12.67 -8.54
C ALA A 125 30.80 11.14 -8.70
N ARG A 126 30.90 10.36 -7.62
CA ARG A 126 30.82 8.88 -7.68
C ARG A 126 29.54 8.39 -8.36
N LEU A 127 28.41 9.02 -8.07
CA LEU A 127 27.12 8.64 -8.64
C LEU A 127 27.05 8.95 -10.14
N TRP A 128 27.52 10.13 -10.54
CA TRP A 128 27.62 10.49 -11.95
C TRP A 128 28.55 9.56 -12.74
N VAL A 129 29.68 9.17 -12.12
CA VAL A 129 30.66 8.20 -12.66
C VAL A 129 30.01 6.82 -12.84
N ALA A 130 29.27 6.34 -11.83
CA ALA A 130 28.63 5.02 -11.85
C ALA A 130 27.64 4.90 -13.01
N ASN A 131 26.79 5.92 -13.22
CA ASN A 131 25.81 5.95 -14.32
C ASN A 131 26.48 5.94 -15.71
N ARG A 132 27.74 6.37 -15.83
CA ARG A 132 28.51 6.40 -17.10
C ARG A 132 29.57 5.30 -17.19
N ASN A 133 29.59 4.36 -16.25
CA ASN A 133 30.51 3.23 -16.22
C ASN A 133 32.00 3.64 -16.31
N LEU A 134 32.38 4.79 -15.74
CA LEU A 134 33.79 5.19 -15.65
C LEU A 134 34.49 4.31 -14.59
N LYS A 135 35.67 3.78 -14.91
CA LYS A 135 36.39 2.84 -14.03
C LYS A 135 37.48 3.50 -13.21
N HIS A 136 37.99 4.64 -13.67
CA HIS A 136 39.05 5.38 -13.00
C HIS A 136 38.74 6.86 -12.88
N CYS A 137 39.36 7.53 -11.92
CA CYS A 137 39.42 8.98 -11.84
C CYS A 137 40.84 9.42 -11.52
N PHE A 138 41.30 10.49 -12.14
CA PHE A 138 42.60 11.08 -11.85
C PHE A 138 42.52 12.59 -11.68
N VAL A 139 43.47 13.14 -10.92
CA VAL A 139 43.50 14.55 -10.53
C VAL A 139 44.93 15.08 -10.42
N ILE A 140 45.08 16.39 -10.64
CA ILE A 140 46.27 17.16 -10.25
C ILE A 140 45.79 18.28 -9.34
N ILE A 141 46.20 18.24 -8.07
CA ILE A 141 45.68 19.09 -7.00
C ILE A 141 46.81 19.67 -6.15
N ASP A 142 46.49 20.72 -5.39
CA ASP A 142 47.40 21.28 -4.38
C ASP A 142 47.71 20.23 -3.30
N GLN A 143 48.99 20.07 -2.97
CA GLN A 143 49.45 19.10 -1.97
C GLN A 143 48.75 19.25 -0.61
N ALA A 144 48.28 20.46 -0.27
CA ALA A 144 47.57 20.71 0.99
C ALA A 144 46.30 19.85 1.18
N ILE A 145 45.67 19.36 0.09
CA ILE A 145 44.47 18.52 0.16
C ILE A 145 44.75 17.02 -0.14
N GLU A 146 46.02 16.63 -0.29
CA GLU A 146 46.44 15.24 -0.57
C GLU A 146 45.87 14.25 0.45
N LYS A 147 46.05 14.52 1.75
CA LYS A 147 45.58 13.63 2.83
C LYS A 147 44.07 13.40 2.79
N LEU A 148 43.31 14.42 2.42
CA LEU A 148 41.86 14.31 2.29
C LEU A 148 41.49 13.38 1.13
N LEU A 149 42.10 13.55 -0.04
CA LEU A 149 41.83 12.65 -1.17
C LEU A 149 42.32 11.22 -0.91
N THR A 150 43.44 11.04 -0.21
CA THR A 150 43.88 9.70 0.21
C THR A 150 42.85 9.01 1.10
N SER A 151 42.22 9.75 2.02
CA SER A 151 41.12 9.20 2.85
C SER A 151 39.89 8.77 2.05
N LEU A 152 39.75 9.25 0.81
CA LEU A 152 38.68 8.87 -0.12
C LEU A 152 39.09 7.75 -1.08
N GLY A 153 40.35 7.28 -1.04
CA GLY A 153 40.86 6.20 -1.89
C GLY A 153 41.69 6.64 -3.09
N PHE A 154 42.15 7.90 -3.13
CA PHE A 154 43.12 8.34 -4.14
C PHE A 154 44.56 8.03 -3.71
N ASP A 155 45.31 7.41 -4.60
CA ASP A 155 46.74 7.13 -4.43
C ASP A 155 47.59 8.15 -5.17
N ARG A 156 48.69 8.58 -4.53
CA ARG A 156 49.70 9.42 -5.17
C ARG A 156 50.50 8.60 -6.18
N ILE A 157 50.69 9.14 -7.38
CA ILE A 157 51.38 8.45 -8.48
C ILE A 157 52.86 8.86 -8.61
N ALA A 158 53.18 10.10 -8.28
CA ALA A 158 54.51 10.67 -8.45
C ALA A 158 54.83 11.67 -7.33
N ASP A 159 56.10 12.03 -7.20
CA ASP A 159 56.52 13.06 -6.25
C ASP A 159 55.88 14.42 -6.56
N PRO A 160 55.62 15.25 -5.53
CA PRO A 160 55.06 16.57 -5.74
C PRO A 160 55.95 17.41 -6.67
N PHE A 161 55.31 18.19 -7.54
CA PHE A 161 55.99 19.08 -8.48
C PHE A 161 55.44 20.49 -8.37
N VAL A 162 56.24 21.50 -8.72
CA VAL A 162 55.79 22.90 -8.73
C VAL A 162 55.64 23.34 -10.18
N CYS A 163 54.45 23.79 -10.57
CA CYS A 163 54.27 24.41 -11.89
C CYS A 163 54.41 25.95 -11.79
N GLU A 164 54.98 26.57 -12.81
CA GLU A 164 55.27 28.02 -12.81
C GLU A 164 54.03 28.89 -12.65
N ARG A 165 52.85 28.39 -13.10
CA ARG A 165 51.58 29.11 -13.03
C ARG A 165 51.02 29.19 -11.62
N ILE A 166 51.01 28.06 -10.88
CA ILE A 166 50.39 27.98 -9.55
C ILE A 166 51.40 28.32 -8.44
N LYS A 167 52.71 28.11 -8.69
CA LYS A 167 53.81 28.36 -7.75
C LYS A 167 53.62 27.70 -6.37
N ARG A 168 52.93 26.56 -6.35
CA ARG A 168 52.71 25.72 -5.16
C ARG A 168 53.00 24.25 -5.50
N PRO A 169 53.35 23.43 -4.50
CA PRO A 169 53.46 22.00 -4.69
C PRO A 169 52.12 21.38 -5.11
N LEU A 170 52.13 20.66 -6.23
CA LEU A 170 51.02 19.91 -6.77
C LEU A 170 51.32 18.42 -6.70
N VAL A 171 50.29 17.62 -6.50
CA VAL A 171 50.38 16.15 -6.51
C VAL A 171 49.47 15.56 -7.57
N ARG A 172 49.97 14.51 -8.23
CA ARG A 172 49.20 13.70 -9.19
C ARG A 172 48.62 12.51 -8.45
N MET A 173 47.31 12.33 -8.53
CA MET A 173 46.63 11.23 -7.84
C MET A 173 45.67 10.50 -8.76
N HIS A 174 45.47 9.21 -8.49
CA HIS A 174 44.56 8.31 -9.21
C HIS A 174 43.76 7.50 -8.22
N CYS A 175 42.52 7.19 -8.60
CA CYS A 175 41.62 6.35 -7.84
C CYS A 175 40.91 5.40 -8.80
N PRO A 176 41.06 4.06 -8.67
CA PRO A 176 40.11 3.15 -9.27
C PRO A 176 38.76 3.33 -8.58
N MET A 177 37.67 3.42 -9.33
CA MET A 177 36.33 3.73 -8.79
C MET A 177 35.83 2.66 -7.80
N SER A 178 36.33 1.43 -7.91
CA SER A 178 36.09 0.37 -6.92
C SER A 178 36.70 0.68 -5.55
N ALA A 179 37.78 1.46 -5.48
CA ALA A 179 38.48 1.84 -4.25
C ALA A 179 38.01 3.19 -3.68
N LEU A 180 37.18 3.94 -4.41
CA LEU A 180 36.63 5.21 -3.94
C LEU A 180 35.71 4.95 -2.73
N MET A 181 36.27 5.09 -1.52
CA MET A 181 35.64 4.74 -0.25
C MET A 181 34.65 5.83 0.15
N LEU A 182 33.36 5.55 -0.08
CA LEU A 182 32.27 6.43 0.32
C LEU A 182 31.19 5.60 1.01
N ASP A 183 30.84 5.96 2.23
CA ASP A 183 29.69 5.41 2.96
C ASP A 183 28.44 5.68 2.09
N THR A 184 28.01 4.69 1.32
CA THR A 184 26.83 4.82 0.48
C THR A 184 25.93 3.60 0.68
N PRO A 185 24.73 3.78 1.27
CA PRO A 185 23.65 2.82 1.19
C PRO A 185 23.28 2.53 -0.27
N GLU A 186 22.47 1.50 -0.50
CA GLU A 186 21.76 1.29 -1.76
C GLU A 186 20.93 2.55 -2.08
N ILE A 187 21.32 3.26 -3.12
CA ILE A 187 20.62 4.44 -3.63
C ILE A 187 19.63 3.95 -4.70
N PRO A 188 18.39 4.48 -4.75
CA PRO A 188 17.48 4.22 -5.85
C PRO A 188 18.16 4.46 -7.21
N PRO A 189 18.16 3.50 -8.13
CA PRO A 189 18.71 3.72 -9.46
C PRO A 189 17.88 4.79 -10.17
N GLY A 190 18.53 5.87 -10.60
CA GLY A 190 17.89 7.00 -11.27
C GLY A 190 18.81 7.65 -12.30
N PRO A 191 18.24 8.24 -13.38
CA PRO A 191 19.02 8.94 -14.41
C PRO A 191 19.68 10.22 -13.86
N ASP A 192 19.12 10.79 -12.79
CA ASP A 192 19.57 12.03 -12.17
C ASP A 192 20.48 11.74 -10.98
N THR A 193 21.54 12.53 -10.82
CA THR A 193 22.41 12.42 -9.63
C THR A 193 21.75 13.19 -8.50
N PRO A 194 21.30 12.53 -7.43
CA PRO A 194 20.50 13.18 -6.43
C PRO A 194 21.29 14.21 -5.61
N SER A 195 20.64 15.33 -5.30
CA SER A 195 21.17 16.36 -4.41
C SER A 195 21.40 15.78 -3.01
N ARG A 196 22.50 16.17 -2.37
CA ARG A 196 22.86 15.75 -1.02
C ARG A 196 22.68 16.91 -0.05
N PHE A 197 22.15 16.59 1.12
CA PHE A 197 21.91 17.54 2.18
C PHE A 197 22.57 17.06 3.46
N TYR A 198 23.20 17.99 4.18
CA TYR A 198 23.80 17.76 5.49
C TYR A 198 23.15 18.70 6.47
N PHE A 199 22.61 18.14 7.55
CA PHE A 199 21.94 18.85 8.63
C PHE A 199 22.65 18.56 9.94
N ARG A 200 22.70 19.55 10.84
CA ARG A 200 23.18 19.34 12.21
C ARG A 200 22.06 18.82 13.10
N THR A 201 22.43 18.24 14.23
CA THR A 201 21.50 17.94 15.34
C THR A 201 20.59 19.14 15.65
N GLY A 202 19.28 18.90 15.70
CA GLY A 202 18.22 19.88 15.99
C GLY A 202 17.75 20.69 14.78
N GLU A 203 18.38 20.55 13.60
CA GLU A 203 17.95 21.27 12.40
C GLU A 203 16.80 20.53 11.70
N PRO A 204 15.73 21.23 11.28
CA PRO A 204 14.67 20.62 10.51
C PRO A 204 15.13 20.39 9.07
N ALA A 205 15.06 19.15 8.60
CA ALA A 205 15.27 18.79 7.21
C ALA A 205 14.11 19.28 6.33
N VAL A 206 12.88 19.17 6.83
CA VAL A 206 11.68 19.80 6.26
C VAL A 206 10.85 20.42 7.38
N GLN A 207 10.07 21.44 7.05
CA GLN A 207 9.25 22.19 7.99
C GLN A 207 7.77 22.05 7.61
N GLN A 208 6.91 21.79 8.60
CA GLN A 208 5.46 21.76 8.39
C GLN A 208 4.96 23.10 7.80
N GLY A 209 4.07 23.02 6.81
CA GLY A 209 3.57 24.17 6.05
C GLY A 209 4.58 24.76 5.06
N GLY A 210 5.84 24.29 5.05
CA GLY A 210 6.83 24.66 4.05
C GLY A 210 6.54 24.01 2.70
N ALA A 211 6.93 24.66 1.61
CA ALA A 211 6.70 24.15 0.25
C ALA A 211 7.31 22.75 0.06
N ALA A 212 6.46 21.77 -0.21
CA ALA A 212 6.85 20.40 -0.52
C ALA A 212 7.38 20.34 -1.94
N ARG A 213 8.63 19.89 -2.09
CA ARG A 213 9.28 19.81 -3.41
C ARG A 213 9.72 18.39 -3.74
N ASN A 214 10.28 17.63 -2.80
CA ASN A 214 10.89 16.33 -3.06
C ASN A 214 10.79 15.34 -1.88
N TYR A 215 11.10 14.06 -2.17
CA TYR A 215 11.34 13.02 -1.16
C TYR A 215 12.81 13.03 -0.73
N PHE A 216 13.08 12.48 0.45
CA PHE A 216 14.41 12.37 1.04
C PHE A 216 14.61 10.96 1.59
N GLN A 217 15.79 10.38 1.35
CA GLN A 217 16.22 9.15 2.01
C GLN A 217 17.29 9.47 3.06
N VAL A 218 17.17 8.85 4.23
CA VAL A 218 18.19 8.96 5.30
C VAL A 218 19.39 8.10 4.96
N ILE A 219 20.55 8.72 4.75
CA ILE A 219 21.80 8.04 4.42
C ILE A 219 22.72 7.89 5.63
N LYS A 220 22.63 8.82 6.56
CA LYS A 220 23.31 8.78 7.86
C LYS A 220 22.48 9.59 8.84
N GLY A 221 22.42 9.17 10.10
CA GLY A 221 21.71 9.90 11.14
C GLY A 221 20.34 9.31 11.46
N ARG A 222 19.57 10.06 12.26
CA ARG A 222 18.19 9.77 12.61
C ARG A 222 17.35 11.03 12.53
N VAL A 223 16.11 10.87 12.09
CA VAL A 223 15.18 11.99 11.88
C VAL A 223 13.89 11.70 12.63
N ARG A 224 13.39 12.65 13.41
CA ARG A 224 12.08 12.57 14.06
C ARG A 224 11.05 13.35 13.28
N LEU A 225 9.87 12.77 13.08
CA LEU A 225 8.75 13.43 12.45
C LEU A 225 7.83 14.01 13.53
N LEU A 226 7.52 15.30 13.43
CA LEU A 226 6.69 16.05 14.36
C LEU A 226 5.54 16.72 13.61
N VAL A 227 4.34 16.73 14.18
CA VAL A 227 3.22 17.54 13.69
C VAL A 227 2.75 18.50 14.76
N THR A 228 2.64 19.78 14.41
CA THR A 228 2.07 20.81 15.26
C THR A 228 0.60 20.97 14.91
N THR A 229 -0.27 20.85 15.91
CA THR A 229 -1.71 21.07 15.81
C THR A 229 -2.18 22.06 16.88
N ASP A 230 -3.46 22.42 16.87
CA ASP A 230 -4.06 23.30 17.88
C ASP A 230 -3.98 22.74 19.31
N THR A 231 -3.75 21.42 19.45
CA THR A 231 -3.63 20.73 20.75
C THR A 231 -2.18 20.55 21.22
N GLY A 232 -1.19 20.91 20.39
CA GLY A 232 0.24 20.85 20.73
C GLY A 232 1.11 20.20 19.65
N ILE A 233 2.35 19.88 20.02
CA ILE A 233 3.31 19.18 19.15
C ILE A 233 3.22 17.68 19.43
N HIS A 234 2.99 16.90 18.38
CA HIS A 234 2.84 15.45 18.46
C HIS A 234 3.99 14.75 17.75
N ASP A 235 4.61 13.79 18.45
CA ASP A 235 5.62 12.91 17.87
C ASP A 235 4.95 11.87 16.97
N LEU A 236 5.30 11.89 15.70
CA LEU A 236 4.88 10.89 14.75
C LEU A 236 5.79 9.68 14.83
N GLY A 237 7.11 9.86 15.01
CA GLY A 237 8.12 8.83 15.30
C GLY A 237 9.47 9.07 14.64
N GLU A 238 10.36 8.07 14.70
CA GLU A 238 11.75 8.18 14.24
C GLU A 238 12.04 7.36 12.98
N LEU A 239 12.75 7.98 12.04
CA LEU A 239 13.29 7.40 10.81
C LEU A 239 14.80 7.14 10.97
N LYS A 240 15.26 6.05 10.40
CA LYS A 240 16.66 5.57 10.45
C LYS A 240 17.24 5.46 9.03
N VAL A 241 18.54 5.17 8.97
CA VAL A 241 19.26 4.95 7.70
C VAL A 241 18.52 3.93 6.82
N GLY A 242 18.27 4.32 5.57
CA GLY A 242 17.54 3.55 4.57
C GLY A 242 16.10 4.01 4.37
N ASP A 243 15.48 4.62 5.38
CA ASP A 243 14.08 5.06 5.31
C ASP A 243 13.94 6.28 4.38
N ILE A 244 12.81 6.33 3.66
CA ILE A 244 12.44 7.44 2.77
C ILE A 244 11.25 8.20 3.37
N PHE A 245 11.29 9.52 3.32
CA PHE A 245 10.22 10.42 3.75
C PHE A 245 10.09 11.61 2.79
N GLY A 246 9.13 12.48 3.03
CA GLY A 246 8.73 13.56 2.13
C GLY A 246 7.36 13.31 1.51
N GLN A 247 6.87 14.28 0.76
CA GLN A 247 5.52 14.24 0.22
C GLN A 247 5.45 15.00 -1.10
N ARG A 248 4.70 14.46 -2.05
CA ARG A 248 4.26 15.13 -3.28
C ARG A 248 2.81 14.71 -3.52
N ASN A 249 1.99 15.61 -4.06
CA ASN A 249 0.54 15.43 -4.34
C ASN A 249 -0.42 15.57 -3.14
N ILE A 250 -0.34 16.68 -2.40
CA ILE A 250 -1.49 17.26 -1.68
C ILE A 250 -1.88 18.55 -2.42
N PRO A 251 -3.18 18.91 -2.52
CA PRO A 251 -3.65 20.14 -3.20
C PRO A 251 -2.89 21.44 -2.87
N GLU A 252 -2.19 21.50 -1.74
CA GLU A 252 -1.50 22.69 -1.22
C GLU A 252 0.03 22.68 -1.45
N ASN A 253 0.63 21.59 -1.93
CA ASN A 253 2.09 21.45 -2.11
C ASN A 253 2.92 21.89 -0.88
N THR A 254 2.51 21.50 0.33
CA THR A 254 3.24 21.78 1.58
C THR A 254 3.52 20.50 2.36
N TYR A 255 4.58 20.49 3.19
CA TYR A 255 4.86 19.38 4.09
C TYR A 255 3.86 19.39 5.26
N MET A 256 3.27 18.23 5.56
CA MET A 256 2.31 18.09 6.67
C MET A 256 2.97 17.96 8.05
N TYR A 257 4.30 17.86 8.10
CA TYR A 257 5.08 17.62 9.32
C TYR A 257 6.44 18.30 9.23
N THR A 258 7.07 18.46 10.39
CA THR A 258 8.47 18.86 10.53
C THR A 258 9.33 17.62 10.71
N ALA A 259 10.41 17.50 9.96
CA ALA A 259 11.37 16.40 10.11
C ALA A 259 12.63 16.93 10.81
N GLU A 260 12.73 16.74 12.13
CA GLU A 260 13.83 17.23 12.95
C GLU A 260 14.99 16.21 12.97
N CYS A 261 16.22 16.65 12.68
CA CYS A 261 17.39 15.79 12.73
C CYS A 261 17.82 15.57 14.18
N LEU A 262 17.77 14.33 14.69
CA LEU A 262 18.13 14.01 16.08
C LEU A 262 19.65 13.92 16.30
N GLU A 263 20.42 13.85 15.22
CA GLU A 263 21.88 13.82 15.18
C GLU A 263 22.36 14.42 13.85
N ASP A 264 23.68 14.61 13.68
CA ASP A 264 24.25 15.04 12.39
C ASP A 264 23.82 14.09 11.27
N THR A 265 22.95 14.58 10.39
CA THR A 265 22.17 13.78 9.44
C THR A 265 22.54 14.10 8.01
N GLN A 266 22.63 13.05 7.19
CA GLN A 266 22.84 13.15 5.75
C GLN A 266 21.63 12.60 5.02
N LEU A 267 21.07 13.41 4.14
CA LEU A 267 19.94 13.05 3.30
C LEU A 267 20.33 13.10 1.83
N ILE A 268 19.66 12.28 1.04
CA ILE A 268 19.72 12.33 -0.41
C ILE A 268 18.32 12.60 -0.95
N GLU A 269 18.22 13.51 -1.91
CA GLU A 269 16.97 13.81 -2.59
C GLU A 269 16.55 12.60 -3.44
N VAL A 270 15.26 12.31 -3.46
CA VAL A 270 14.69 11.25 -4.29
C VAL A 270 13.55 11.87 -5.09
N THR A 271 13.62 11.75 -6.42
CA THR A 271 12.54 12.20 -7.30
C THR A 271 11.34 11.26 -7.18
N GLU A 272 10.16 11.72 -7.60
CA GLU A 272 8.95 10.88 -7.60
C GLU A 272 9.12 9.62 -8.46
N THR A 273 9.75 9.74 -9.63
CA THR A 273 10.01 8.60 -10.52
C THR A 273 10.95 7.58 -9.88
N GLU A 274 12.02 8.04 -9.21
CA GLU A 274 12.96 7.16 -8.48
C GLU A 274 12.29 6.53 -7.27
N PHE A 275 11.45 7.28 -6.56
CA PHE A 275 10.68 6.78 -5.43
C PHE A 275 9.74 5.66 -5.87
N LEU A 276 8.96 5.87 -6.93
CA LEU A 276 8.03 4.86 -7.48
C LEU A 276 8.77 3.62 -7.98
N ALA A 277 9.91 3.81 -8.67
CA ALA A 277 10.75 2.70 -9.13
C ALA A 277 11.31 1.89 -7.94
N TYR A 278 11.82 2.57 -6.92
CA TYR A 278 12.32 1.92 -5.70
C TYR A 278 11.20 1.22 -4.92
N ALA A 279 10.03 1.84 -4.80
CA ALA A 279 8.86 1.27 -4.12
C ALA A 279 8.39 -0.04 -4.77
N SER A 280 8.46 -0.12 -6.10
CA SER A 280 8.10 -1.34 -6.82
C SER A 280 9.07 -2.51 -6.58
N GLN A 281 10.34 -2.20 -6.28
CA GLN A 281 11.41 -3.20 -6.10
C GLN A 281 11.63 -3.58 -4.62
N HIS A 282 11.31 -2.67 -3.70
CA HIS A 282 11.51 -2.82 -2.25
C HIS A 282 10.24 -2.44 -1.47
N PRO A 283 9.09 -3.11 -1.73
CA PRO A 283 7.83 -2.77 -1.09
C PRO A 283 7.92 -2.80 0.44
N GLU A 284 8.72 -3.68 1.03
CA GLU A 284 8.94 -3.80 2.49
C GLU A 284 9.61 -2.58 3.13
N ARG A 285 10.47 -1.86 2.39
CA ARG A 285 11.18 -0.66 2.87
C ARG A 285 10.37 0.62 2.69
N VAL A 286 9.43 0.60 1.75
CA VAL A 286 8.43 1.66 1.59
C VAL A 286 7.30 1.47 2.58
N TYR A 287 6.86 0.23 2.79
CA TYR A 287 5.88 -0.14 3.82
C TYR A 287 6.31 0.34 5.20
N SER A 288 7.57 0.23 5.65
CA SER A 288 7.94 0.71 6.99
C SER A 288 7.85 2.24 7.18
N GLY A 289 8.08 3.04 6.14
CA GLY A 289 7.96 4.51 6.19
C GLY A 289 6.53 5.00 5.91
N PHE A 290 5.84 4.36 4.95
CA PHE A 290 4.48 4.71 4.55
C PHE A 290 3.39 4.02 5.36
N GLU A 291 3.52 2.80 5.88
CA GLU A 291 2.62 2.32 6.95
C GLU A 291 2.79 3.18 8.18
N PHE A 292 3.97 3.72 8.45
CA PHE A 292 4.12 4.56 9.63
C PHE A 292 3.43 5.91 9.46
N LEU A 293 3.61 6.56 8.30
CA LEU A 293 2.88 7.78 7.95
C LEU A 293 1.40 7.51 7.70
N ALA A 294 1.01 6.44 7.03
CA ALA A 294 -0.37 6.08 6.72
C ALA A 294 -1.10 5.50 7.93
N ASN A 295 -0.49 4.69 8.80
CA ASN A 295 -1.10 4.25 10.06
C ASN A 295 -1.03 5.35 11.12
N SER A 296 -0.03 6.22 11.15
CA SER A 296 -0.05 7.39 12.07
C SER A 296 -0.95 8.52 11.55
N LEU A 297 -1.06 8.73 10.24
CA LEU A 297 -2.03 9.66 9.65
C LEU A 297 -3.44 9.05 9.61
N GLN A 298 -3.66 7.76 9.33
CA GLN A 298 -5.00 7.15 9.51
C GLN A 298 -5.36 7.10 10.98
N SER A 299 -4.53 6.53 11.87
CA SER A 299 -4.91 6.42 13.28
C SER A 299 -5.03 7.78 13.96
N LYS A 300 -4.21 8.79 13.61
CA LYS A 300 -4.29 10.13 14.20
C LYS A 300 -5.11 11.13 13.41
N MET A 301 -5.30 11.03 12.09
CA MET A 301 -6.37 11.78 11.39
C MET A 301 -7.73 11.21 11.73
N VAL A 302 -7.88 9.92 12.05
CA VAL A 302 -9.11 9.38 12.67
C VAL A 302 -9.26 9.93 14.10
N GLN A 303 -8.20 10.14 14.87
CA GLN A 303 -8.30 10.84 16.17
C GLN A 303 -8.55 12.36 16.04
N ILE A 304 -8.02 13.03 15.00
CA ILE A 304 -8.22 14.46 14.71
C ILE A 304 -9.59 14.69 14.04
N ALA A 305 -10.11 13.71 13.31
CA ALA A 305 -11.44 13.70 12.69
C ALA A 305 -12.52 13.07 13.58
N GLN A 306 -12.20 12.70 14.82
CA GLN A 306 -13.23 12.49 15.85
C GLN A 306 -13.74 13.84 16.34
N LYS A 307 -14.42 14.55 15.45
CA LYS A 307 -15.52 15.40 15.90
C LYS A 307 -16.44 14.47 16.69
N PRO A 308 -16.86 14.82 17.92
CA PRO A 308 -17.84 14.02 18.62
C PRO A 308 -19.05 13.85 17.68
N ILE A 309 -19.45 12.60 17.44
CA ILE A 309 -20.63 12.30 16.64
C ILE A 309 -21.77 13.12 17.25
N THR A 310 -22.34 14.01 16.46
CA THR A 310 -23.46 14.83 16.89
C THR A 310 -24.76 14.07 16.64
N GLY A 311 -25.85 14.47 17.30
CA GLY A 311 -27.17 13.92 17.00
C GLY A 311 -27.59 14.18 15.54
N ILE A 312 -27.06 15.22 14.90
CA ILE A 312 -27.33 15.53 13.49
C ILE A 312 -26.59 14.55 12.57
N ASP A 313 -25.34 14.20 12.90
CA ASP A 313 -24.59 13.21 12.12
C ASP A 313 -25.34 11.85 12.14
N LEU A 314 -25.77 11.40 13.32
CA LEU A 314 -26.57 10.17 13.46
C LEU A 314 -27.89 10.21 12.69
N PHE A 315 -28.57 11.36 12.70
CA PHE A 315 -29.81 11.55 11.95
C PHE A 315 -29.58 11.42 10.45
N ASN A 316 -28.55 12.11 9.93
CA ASN A 316 -28.22 12.09 8.51
C ASN A 316 -27.73 10.71 8.07
N ASP A 317 -26.85 10.06 8.83
CA ASP A 317 -26.34 8.73 8.51
C ASP A 317 -27.46 7.69 8.45
N TYR A 318 -28.40 7.74 9.41
CA TYR A 318 -29.58 6.88 9.38
C TYR A 318 -30.46 7.16 8.15
N LEU A 319 -30.68 8.43 7.82
CA LEU A 319 -31.50 8.82 6.67
C LEU A 319 -30.85 8.38 5.35
N ILE A 320 -29.54 8.58 5.20
CA ILE A 320 -28.75 8.11 4.04
C ILE A 320 -28.88 6.60 3.91
N ALA A 321 -28.67 5.85 5.00
CA ALA A 321 -28.78 4.40 5.02
C ALA A 321 -30.18 3.92 4.57
N ARG A 322 -31.25 4.54 5.08
CA ARG A 322 -32.63 4.25 4.67
C ARG A 322 -32.92 4.61 3.22
N ILE A 323 -32.39 5.73 2.73
CA ILE A 323 -32.56 6.18 1.34
C ILE A 323 -31.87 5.22 0.37
N LEU A 324 -30.60 4.90 0.60
CA LEU A 324 -29.83 4.00 -0.27
C LEU A 324 -30.47 2.61 -0.33
N GLN A 325 -30.90 2.08 0.81
CA GLN A 325 -31.66 0.83 0.89
C GLN A 325 -32.98 0.92 0.11
N GLY A 326 -33.70 2.04 0.22
CA GLY A 326 -34.92 2.30 -0.54
C GLY A 326 -34.67 2.29 -2.05
N LEU A 327 -33.66 3.03 -2.52
CA LEU A 327 -33.26 3.08 -3.94
C LEU A 327 -32.89 1.68 -4.46
N ASN A 328 -32.19 0.88 -3.66
CA ASN A 328 -31.81 -0.48 -4.04
C ASN A 328 -33.01 -1.43 -4.08
N SER A 329 -33.91 -1.37 -3.10
CA SER A 329 -35.13 -2.20 -3.07
C SER A 329 -36.10 -1.91 -4.22
N MET A 330 -36.09 -0.69 -4.76
CA MET A 330 -36.84 -0.31 -5.96
C MET A 330 -36.07 -0.59 -7.28
N GLY A 331 -34.89 -1.19 -7.21
CA GLY A 331 -34.03 -1.49 -8.37
C GLY A 331 -33.33 -0.29 -8.99
N GLY A 332 -33.46 0.91 -8.40
CA GLY A 332 -32.84 2.13 -8.91
C GLY A 332 -31.32 2.16 -8.71
N PHE A 333 -30.83 1.57 -7.62
CA PHE A 333 -29.40 1.57 -7.29
C PHE A 333 -28.51 0.91 -8.36
N GLU A 334 -29.04 -0.10 -9.08
CA GLU A 334 -28.35 -0.78 -10.18
C GLU A 334 -27.85 0.19 -11.27
N LEU A 335 -28.59 1.27 -11.52
CA LEU A 335 -28.23 2.27 -12.52
C LEU A 335 -26.96 3.04 -12.16
N PHE A 336 -26.63 3.15 -10.87
CA PHE A 336 -25.46 3.87 -10.38
C PHE A 336 -24.20 3.01 -10.28
N GLN A 337 -24.29 1.71 -10.56
CA GLN A 337 -23.13 0.82 -10.63
C GLN A 337 -22.26 1.10 -11.86
N GLN A 338 -22.82 1.79 -12.86
CA GLN A 338 -22.16 2.15 -14.10
C GLN A 338 -21.47 3.52 -14.01
N ASP A 339 -20.54 3.79 -14.94
CA ASP A 339 -19.82 5.07 -15.01
C ASP A 339 -20.60 6.18 -15.73
N GLU A 340 -21.91 6.01 -15.91
CA GLU A 340 -22.75 6.99 -16.58
C GLU A 340 -23.63 7.74 -15.57
N PRO A 341 -23.72 9.08 -15.65
CA PRO A 341 -24.72 9.83 -14.89
C PRO A 341 -26.14 9.37 -15.21
N VAL A 342 -26.96 9.24 -14.17
CA VAL A 342 -28.36 8.82 -14.25
C VAL A 342 -29.27 10.04 -14.14
N THR A 343 -30.10 10.26 -15.15
CA THR A 343 -31.12 11.33 -15.15
C THR A 343 -32.28 10.99 -14.21
N ILE A 344 -32.96 12.02 -13.68
CA ILE A 344 -34.17 11.85 -12.87
C ILE A 344 -35.23 11.00 -13.56
N ASP A 345 -35.53 11.28 -14.83
CA ASP A 345 -36.58 10.56 -15.58
C ASP A 345 -36.26 9.06 -15.67
N LYS A 346 -35.04 8.71 -16.10
CA LYS A 346 -34.56 7.31 -16.15
C LYS A 346 -34.68 6.60 -14.81
N LEU A 347 -34.33 7.27 -13.71
CA LEU A 347 -34.38 6.67 -12.38
C LEU A 347 -35.83 6.53 -11.87
N ALA A 348 -36.64 7.58 -12.03
CA ALA A 348 -38.04 7.60 -11.64
C ALA A 348 -38.85 6.55 -12.40
N ASP A 349 -38.60 6.38 -13.70
CA ASP A 349 -39.22 5.34 -14.53
C ASP A 349 -38.85 3.93 -14.05
N LYS A 350 -37.55 3.68 -13.77
CA LYS A 350 -37.07 2.39 -13.26
C LYS A 350 -37.72 2.02 -11.92
N MET A 351 -37.86 2.98 -11.02
CA MET A 351 -38.43 2.78 -9.68
C MET A 351 -39.96 2.90 -9.63
N GLN A 352 -40.60 3.32 -10.73
CA GLN A 352 -42.01 3.75 -10.76
C GLN A 352 -42.32 4.81 -9.68
N ALA A 353 -41.40 5.76 -9.52
CA ALA A 353 -41.43 6.78 -8.46
C ALA A 353 -41.82 8.17 -9.00
N ASN A 354 -42.21 9.07 -8.09
CA ASN A 354 -42.46 10.46 -8.44
C ASN A 354 -41.12 11.17 -8.77
N PRO A 355 -40.98 11.84 -9.93
CA PRO A 355 -39.73 12.49 -10.34
C PRO A 355 -39.26 13.59 -9.38
N GLU A 356 -40.17 14.41 -8.85
CA GLU A 356 -39.85 15.49 -7.92
C GLU A 356 -39.32 14.94 -6.59
N SER A 357 -39.96 13.89 -6.06
CA SER A 357 -39.50 13.21 -4.84
C SER A 357 -38.15 12.54 -5.06
N THR A 358 -37.93 11.94 -6.23
CA THR A 358 -36.65 11.33 -6.62
C THR A 358 -35.54 12.38 -6.65
N GLN A 359 -35.83 13.55 -7.21
CA GLN A 359 -34.88 14.66 -7.27
C GLN A 359 -34.49 15.16 -5.88
N ILE A 360 -35.45 15.37 -4.98
CA ILE A 360 -35.18 15.83 -3.60
C ILE A 360 -34.27 14.84 -2.86
N VAL A 361 -34.53 13.54 -3.03
CA VAL A 361 -33.72 12.48 -2.41
C VAL A 361 -32.29 12.48 -2.95
N LEU A 362 -32.10 12.59 -4.27
CA LEU A 362 -30.76 12.63 -4.85
C LEU A 362 -30.02 13.92 -4.51
N ASP A 363 -30.70 15.07 -4.49
CA ASP A 363 -30.10 16.34 -4.08
C ASP A 363 -29.63 16.27 -2.62
N PHE A 364 -30.40 15.64 -1.72
CA PHE A 364 -29.95 15.36 -0.35
C PHE A 364 -28.69 14.48 -0.32
N LEU A 365 -28.63 13.40 -1.13
CA LEU A 365 -27.42 12.56 -1.21
C LEU A 365 -26.21 13.32 -1.76
N VAL A 366 -26.42 14.31 -2.64
CA VAL A 366 -25.37 15.21 -3.14
C VAL A 366 -24.91 16.16 -2.04
N ASP A 367 -25.83 16.77 -1.29
CA ASP A 367 -25.50 17.65 -0.16
C ASP A 367 -24.72 16.90 0.92
N MET A 368 -25.05 15.62 1.14
CA MET A 368 -24.34 14.72 2.06
C MET A 368 -23.07 14.09 1.47
N ARG A 369 -22.70 14.44 0.23
CA ARG A 369 -21.50 13.97 -0.49
C ARG A 369 -21.44 12.46 -0.73
N VAL A 370 -22.59 11.80 -0.73
CA VAL A 370 -22.73 10.39 -1.14
C VAL A 370 -22.76 10.29 -2.67
N MET A 371 -23.29 11.32 -3.34
CA MET A 371 -23.42 11.39 -4.80
C MET A 371 -22.87 12.71 -5.35
N GLN A 372 -22.68 12.75 -6.66
CA GLN A 372 -22.31 13.94 -7.42
C GLN A 372 -23.41 14.29 -8.41
N LYS A 373 -23.59 15.59 -8.62
CA LYS A 373 -24.50 16.15 -9.63
C LYS A 373 -23.68 16.68 -10.79
N HIS A 374 -24.00 16.23 -11.98
CA HIS A 374 -23.46 16.68 -13.25
C HIS A 374 -24.59 17.31 -14.09
N ASP A 375 -24.23 18.06 -15.13
CA ASP A 375 -25.21 18.63 -16.05
C ASP A 375 -26.10 17.55 -16.71
N SER A 376 -25.57 16.33 -16.86
CA SER A 376 -26.24 15.19 -17.47
C SER A 376 -26.94 14.24 -16.48
N GLY A 377 -26.91 14.50 -15.18
CA GLY A 377 -27.57 13.65 -14.17
C GLY A 377 -26.78 13.46 -12.88
N TYR A 378 -27.09 12.39 -12.16
CA TYR A 378 -26.51 12.07 -10.86
C TYR A 378 -25.61 10.84 -10.95
N GLN A 379 -24.56 10.78 -10.15
CA GLN A 379 -23.61 9.67 -10.21
C GLN A 379 -22.99 9.39 -8.83
N LEU A 380 -22.58 8.15 -8.58
CA LEU A 380 -21.65 7.86 -7.50
C LEU A 380 -20.25 8.40 -7.84
N PRO A 381 -19.55 9.00 -6.86
CA PRO A 381 -18.16 9.42 -7.03
C PRO A 381 -17.29 8.30 -7.61
N ALA A 382 -16.49 8.58 -8.65
CA ALA A 382 -15.76 7.54 -9.39
C ALA A 382 -14.79 6.74 -8.53
N SER A 383 -14.11 7.39 -7.56
CA SER A 383 -13.16 6.75 -6.65
C SER A 383 -13.83 5.85 -5.59
N GLU A 384 -15.08 6.12 -5.22
CA GLU A 384 -15.79 5.45 -4.14
C GLU A 384 -16.82 4.44 -4.65
N ARG A 385 -17.21 4.52 -5.93
CA ARG A 385 -18.30 3.72 -6.53
C ARG A 385 -18.14 2.23 -6.28
N GLU A 386 -16.96 1.68 -6.58
CA GLU A 386 -16.72 0.24 -6.42
C GLU A 386 -16.91 -0.18 -4.96
N GLY A 387 -16.35 0.58 -4.01
CA GLY A 387 -16.50 0.32 -2.57
C GLY A 387 -17.97 0.32 -2.14
N ILE A 388 -18.73 1.37 -2.49
CA ILE A 388 -20.15 1.48 -2.13
C ILE A 388 -20.96 0.32 -2.73
N CYS A 389 -20.71 -0.04 -4.00
CA CYS A 389 -21.41 -1.16 -4.63
C CYS A 389 -21.07 -2.51 -3.98
N ARG A 390 -19.81 -2.73 -3.61
CA ARG A 390 -19.39 -3.94 -2.88
C ARG A 390 -20.07 -4.00 -1.50
N GLU A 391 -20.03 -2.90 -0.75
CA GLU A 391 -20.48 -2.84 0.64
C GLU A 391 -22.01 -2.72 0.82
N MET A 392 -22.76 -2.48 -0.26
CA MET A 392 -24.24 -2.39 -0.22
C MET A 392 -24.90 -3.60 0.46
N GLY A 393 -24.30 -4.79 0.37
CA GLY A 393 -24.78 -5.98 1.05
C GLY A 393 -24.84 -5.84 2.57
N PHE A 394 -23.90 -5.15 3.20
CA PHE A 394 -23.91 -4.90 4.65
C PHE A 394 -25.06 -3.97 5.06
N LEU A 395 -25.30 -2.93 4.24
CA LEU A 395 -26.41 -2.02 4.46
C LEU A 395 -27.75 -2.74 4.33
N GLU A 396 -27.94 -3.53 3.27
CA GLU A 396 -29.15 -4.32 3.05
C GLU A 396 -29.36 -5.38 4.15
N TRP A 397 -28.28 -5.97 4.66
CA TRP A 397 -28.38 -6.90 5.78
C TRP A 397 -28.97 -6.22 7.00
N LEU A 398 -28.45 -5.05 7.39
CA LEU A 398 -28.90 -4.32 8.57
C LEU A 398 -30.31 -3.72 8.37
N VAL A 399 -30.48 -2.99 7.27
CA VAL A 399 -31.64 -2.11 7.04
C VAL A 399 -32.76 -2.80 6.24
N GLY A 400 -32.43 -3.74 5.36
CA GLY A 400 -33.39 -4.57 4.66
C GLY A 400 -33.79 -5.80 5.48
N GLY A 401 -32.81 -6.55 5.98
CA GLY A 401 -33.00 -7.78 6.76
C GLY A 401 -33.45 -7.52 8.20
N TYR A 402 -32.64 -6.79 8.97
CA TYR A 402 -32.79 -6.68 10.43
C TYR A 402 -33.58 -5.47 10.92
N ASN A 403 -34.13 -4.64 10.04
CA ASN A 403 -34.89 -3.47 10.43
C ASN A 403 -36.05 -3.74 11.43
N PRO A 404 -36.84 -4.83 11.33
CA PRO A 404 -37.82 -5.14 12.36
C PRO A 404 -37.20 -5.28 13.75
N VAL A 405 -36.07 -6.00 13.86
CA VAL A 405 -35.34 -6.22 15.11
C VAL A 405 -34.80 -4.90 15.66
N ILE A 406 -34.20 -4.07 14.81
CA ILE A 406 -33.63 -2.76 15.20
C ILE A 406 -34.74 -1.82 15.68
N ALA A 407 -35.86 -1.74 14.94
CA ALA A 407 -37.00 -0.91 15.29
C ALA A 407 -37.65 -1.32 16.62
N ALA A 408 -37.49 -2.58 17.03
CA ALA A 408 -38.04 -3.14 18.26
C ALA A 408 -37.04 -3.22 19.43
N ILE A 409 -35.83 -2.64 19.29
CA ILE A 409 -34.76 -2.72 20.30
C ILE A 409 -35.25 -2.36 21.71
N GLU A 410 -36.11 -1.35 21.86
CA GLU A 410 -36.63 -0.96 23.17
C GLU A 410 -37.40 -2.10 23.86
N GLY A 411 -38.35 -2.72 23.16
CA GLY A 411 -39.12 -3.85 23.68
C GLY A 411 -38.25 -5.08 23.94
N MET A 412 -37.26 -5.32 23.08
CA MET A 412 -36.32 -6.42 23.27
C MET A 412 -35.39 -6.21 24.47
N MET A 413 -34.89 -4.99 24.69
CA MET A 413 -34.09 -4.63 25.87
C MET A 413 -34.87 -4.75 27.18
N LYS A 414 -36.18 -4.48 27.13
CA LYS A 414 -37.08 -4.69 28.28
C LYS A 414 -37.48 -6.15 28.49
N GLY A 415 -37.17 -7.03 27.55
CA GLY A 415 -37.61 -8.43 27.53
C GLY A 415 -39.10 -8.61 27.19
N GLU A 416 -39.75 -7.59 26.65
CA GLU A 416 -41.16 -7.60 26.25
C GLU A 416 -41.38 -8.28 24.88
N LEU A 417 -40.35 -8.28 24.03
CA LEU A 417 -40.35 -8.90 22.71
C LEU A 417 -39.19 -9.88 22.60
N VAL A 418 -39.48 -11.10 22.11
CA VAL A 418 -38.49 -12.16 21.91
C VAL A 418 -38.40 -12.50 20.43
N TYR A 419 -37.17 -12.49 19.91
CA TYR A 419 -36.90 -12.91 18.54
C TYR A 419 -37.35 -14.36 18.30
N GLY A 420 -37.94 -14.64 17.13
CA GLY A 420 -38.49 -15.94 16.80
C GLY A 420 -39.87 -16.22 17.40
N LYS A 421 -40.41 -15.32 18.23
CA LYS A 421 -41.76 -15.42 18.82
C LYS A 421 -42.63 -14.26 18.37
N GLU A 422 -42.42 -13.08 18.94
CA GLU A 422 -43.21 -11.88 18.64
C GLU A 422 -42.61 -11.09 17.48
N ILE A 423 -41.32 -11.27 17.20
CA ILE A 423 -40.62 -10.55 16.14
C ILE A 423 -39.67 -11.43 15.34
N ASN A 424 -39.63 -11.20 14.03
CA ASN A 424 -38.75 -11.88 13.09
C ASN A 424 -38.08 -10.85 12.16
N ARG A 425 -36.91 -11.23 11.62
CA ARG A 425 -36.25 -10.46 10.56
C ARG A 425 -36.95 -10.67 9.22
N ASN A 426 -36.60 -9.88 8.21
CA ASN A 426 -36.98 -10.14 6.83
C ASN A 426 -36.02 -11.18 6.21
N ASP A 427 -36.44 -12.45 6.19
CA ASP A 427 -35.59 -13.55 5.72
C ASP A 427 -35.22 -13.44 4.24
N GLN A 428 -36.11 -12.90 3.39
CA GLN A 428 -35.82 -12.72 1.97
C GLN A 428 -34.71 -11.67 1.76
N ALA A 429 -34.81 -10.53 2.44
CA ALA A 429 -33.78 -9.48 2.36
C ALA A 429 -32.46 -9.94 3.00
N MET A 430 -32.52 -10.71 4.10
CA MET A 430 -31.34 -11.31 4.74
C MET A 430 -30.63 -12.30 3.80
N ALA A 431 -31.38 -13.16 3.10
CA ALA A 431 -30.81 -14.13 2.17
C ALA A 431 -30.13 -13.42 0.97
N ALA A 432 -30.79 -12.40 0.40
CA ALA A 432 -30.24 -11.62 -0.72
C ALA A 432 -28.97 -10.85 -0.31
N SER A 433 -28.99 -10.18 0.85
CA SER A 433 -27.83 -9.45 1.36
C SER A 433 -26.65 -10.36 1.71
N SER A 434 -26.90 -11.52 2.34
CA SER A 434 -25.88 -12.52 2.63
C SER A 434 -25.21 -13.07 1.37
N ALA A 435 -25.99 -13.29 0.30
CA ALA A 435 -25.45 -13.69 -1.00
C ALA A 435 -24.57 -12.59 -1.62
N HIS A 436 -24.97 -11.32 -1.51
CA HIS A 436 -24.16 -10.18 -1.98
C HIS A 436 -22.84 -10.06 -1.20
N ILE A 437 -22.90 -10.13 0.13
CA ILE A 437 -21.70 -10.11 0.99
C ILE A 437 -20.77 -11.27 0.61
N SER A 438 -21.31 -12.47 0.42
CA SER A 438 -20.50 -13.64 0.09
C SER A 438 -19.75 -13.45 -1.23
N LYS A 439 -20.46 -13.00 -2.27
CA LYS A 439 -19.91 -12.78 -3.61
C LYS A 439 -18.67 -11.86 -3.60
N TYR A 440 -18.69 -10.80 -2.79
CA TYR A 440 -17.66 -9.76 -2.81
C TYR A 440 -16.58 -9.90 -1.73
N PHE A 441 -16.83 -10.68 -0.68
CA PHE A 441 -15.95 -10.72 0.48
C PHE A 441 -15.49 -12.13 0.87
N THR A 442 -16.20 -13.20 0.49
CA THR A 442 -15.84 -14.57 0.91
C THR A 442 -15.58 -15.53 -0.24
N ASP A 443 -16.33 -15.46 -1.33
CA ASP A 443 -16.34 -16.50 -2.35
C ASP A 443 -15.00 -16.63 -3.10
N GLN A 444 -14.28 -15.53 -3.34
CA GLN A 444 -12.93 -15.59 -3.93
C GLN A 444 -11.94 -16.35 -3.03
N HIS A 445 -11.93 -16.07 -1.73
CA HIS A 445 -11.07 -16.76 -0.77
C HIS A 445 -11.43 -18.24 -0.66
N MET A 446 -12.72 -18.59 -0.76
CA MET A 446 -13.18 -19.98 -0.85
C MET A 446 -12.60 -20.68 -2.08
N LEU A 447 -12.74 -20.07 -3.27
CA LEU A 447 -12.23 -20.65 -4.51
C LEU A 447 -10.71 -20.86 -4.49
N GLU A 448 -9.94 -19.96 -3.87
CA GLU A 448 -8.48 -20.11 -3.70
C GLU A 448 -8.08 -21.30 -2.80
N LEU A 449 -8.94 -21.68 -1.86
CA LEU A 449 -8.71 -22.83 -1.00
C LEU A 449 -9.02 -24.16 -1.68
N LEU A 450 -9.85 -24.12 -2.73
CA LEU A 450 -10.28 -25.30 -3.44
C LEU A 450 -9.25 -25.74 -4.49
N GLU A 451 -8.59 -26.86 -4.23
CA GLU A 451 -7.89 -27.62 -5.27
C GLU A 451 -8.91 -28.45 -6.04
N LEU A 452 -9.60 -27.77 -6.96
CA LEU A 452 -10.80 -28.27 -7.65
C LEU A 452 -10.56 -29.49 -8.52
N ASP A 453 -9.29 -29.85 -8.73
CA ASP A 453 -8.98 -31.02 -9.52
C ASP A 453 -9.33 -32.34 -8.84
N ALA A 454 -9.39 -32.36 -7.51
CA ALA A 454 -9.63 -33.55 -6.70
C ALA A 454 -11.09 -33.74 -6.24
N VAL A 455 -11.99 -32.80 -6.57
CA VAL A 455 -13.40 -32.80 -6.10
C VAL A 455 -14.33 -32.99 -7.30
N GLU A 456 -15.18 -34.03 -7.26
CA GLU A 456 -16.18 -34.30 -8.30
C GLU A 456 -17.60 -33.91 -7.86
N THR A 457 -17.92 -34.07 -6.57
CA THR A 457 -19.24 -33.78 -6.01
C THR A 457 -19.15 -32.85 -4.81
N LEU A 458 -19.86 -31.71 -4.89
CA LEU A 458 -19.99 -30.71 -3.83
C LEU A 458 -21.41 -30.73 -3.23
N LEU A 459 -21.51 -30.77 -1.91
CA LEU A 459 -22.74 -30.55 -1.14
C LEU A 459 -22.69 -29.17 -0.47
N ASP A 460 -23.68 -28.32 -0.74
CA ASP A 460 -23.89 -27.01 -0.10
C ASP A 460 -25.01 -27.13 0.94
N ILE A 461 -24.66 -26.99 2.22
CA ILE A 461 -25.59 -27.07 3.35
C ILE A 461 -26.18 -25.70 3.62
N GLY A 462 -27.52 -25.60 3.60
CA GLY A 462 -28.21 -24.32 3.67
C GLY A 462 -28.06 -23.56 2.36
N CYS A 463 -28.31 -24.24 1.22
CA CYS A 463 -28.00 -23.69 -0.10
C CYS A 463 -28.81 -22.43 -0.48
N GLY A 464 -29.88 -22.10 0.26
CA GLY A 464 -30.62 -20.86 0.09
C GLY A 464 -31.17 -20.70 -1.33
N SER A 465 -30.69 -19.67 -2.05
CA SER A 465 -31.07 -19.39 -3.44
C SER A 465 -30.34 -20.26 -4.49
N GLY A 466 -29.38 -21.08 -4.08
CA GLY A 466 -28.56 -21.93 -4.95
C GLY A 466 -27.52 -21.18 -5.79
N LEU A 467 -27.44 -19.85 -5.69
CA LEU A 467 -26.58 -19.03 -6.55
C LEU A 467 -25.09 -19.31 -6.37
N ARG A 468 -24.64 -19.59 -5.14
CA ARG A 468 -23.24 -19.98 -4.89
C ARG A 468 -22.91 -21.30 -5.58
N LEU A 469 -23.79 -22.29 -5.44
CA LEU A 469 -23.61 -23.59 -6.06
C LEU A 469 -23.59 -23.51 -7.60
N ILE A 470 -24.43 -22.63 -8.18
CA ILE A 470 -24.44 -22.30 -9.60
C ILE A 470 -23.10 -21.69 -10.01
N ASP A 471 -22.65 -20.61 -9.37
CA ASP A 471 -21.38 -19.92 -9.72
C ASP A 471 -20.17 -20.87 -9.66
N ILE A 472 -20.08 -21.71 -8.62
CA ILE A 472 -19.03 -22.72 -8.51
C ILE A 472 -19.11 -23.72 -9.67
N CYS A 473 -20.30 -24.25 -9.98
CA CYS A 473 -20.45 -25.24 -11.04
C CYS A 473 -20.22 -24.65 -12.44
N GLU A 474 -20.55 -23.38 -12.69
CA GLU A 474 -20.25 -22.69 -13.96
C GLU A 474 -18.75 -22.56 -14.18
N ARG A 475 -18.02 -22.15 -13.13
CA ARG A 475 -16.55 -22.01 -13.20
C ARG A 475 -15.84 -23.35 -13.35
N ILE A 476 -16.47 -24.44 -12.95
CA ILE A 476 -15.85 -25.76 -12.84
C ILE A 476 -16.73 -26.79 -13.55
N PRO A 477 -16.54 -26.99 -14.87
CA PRO A 477 -17.44 -27.79 -15.70
C PRO A 477 -17.62 -29.25 -15.25
N LYS A 478 -16.62 -29.83 -14.57
CA LYS A 478 -16.66 -31.23 -14.11
C LYS A 478 -17.40 -31.43 -12.79
N LEU A 479 -17.61 -30.37 -12.01
CA LEU A 479 -18.20 -30.46 -10.69
C LEU A 479 -19.72 -30.70 -10.78
N LYS A 480 -20.23 -31.58 -9.92
CA LYS A 480 -21.66 -31.77 -9.66
C LYS A 480 -22.03 -31.16 -8.32
N GLY A 481 -23.17 -30.50 -8.28
CA GLY A 481 -23.66 -29.79 -7.09
C GLY A 481 -24.86 -30.47 -6.46
N ILE A 482 -24.92 -30.45 -5.13
CA ILE A 482 -26.07 -30.87 -4.35
C ILE A 482 -26.36 -29.73 -3.37
N GLY A 483 -27.53 -29.11 -3.49
CA GLY A 483 -28.01 -28.15 -2.51
C GLY A 483 -28.99 -28.81 -1.55
N VAL A 484 -28.78 -28.67 -0.24
CA VAL A 484 -29.74 -29.12 0.78
C VAL A 484 -30.18 -27.94 1.63
N ASP A 485 -31.49 -27.75 1.76
CA ASP A 485 -32.06 -26.70 2.59
C ASP A 485 -33.31 -27.21 3.33
N ILE A 486 -33.56 -26.70 4.54
CA ILE A 486 -34.74 -27.06 5.32
C ILE A 486 -35.99 -26.36 4.79
N SER A 487 -35.82 -25.16 4.21
CA SER A 487 -36.91 -24.32 3.73
C SER A 487 -37.42 -24.80 2.37
N PRO A 488 -38.71 -25.15 2.26
CA PRO A 488 -39.29 -25.55 0.98
C PRO A 488 -39.29 -24.41 -0.04
N ASP A 489 -39.37 -23.16 0.41
CA ASP A 489 -39.39 -21.99 -0.49
C ASP A 489 -37.98 -21.66 -1.01
N CYS A 490 -36.94 -21.83 -0.19
CA CYS A 490 -35.55 -21.78 -0.65
C CYS A 490 -35.27 -22.87 -1.69
N CYS A 491 -35.70 -24.11 -1.43
CA CYS A 491 -35.53 -25.22 -2.39
C CYS A 491 -36.20 -24.93 -3.74
N LYS A 492 -37.44 -24.40 -3.74
CA LYS A 492 -38.14 -24.00 -4.98
C LYS A 492 -37.38 -22.90 -5.73
N LEU A 493 -36.91 -21.88 -5.01
CA LEU A 493 -36.15 -20.78 -5.59
C LEU A 493 -34.82 -21.27 -6.19
N ALA A 494 -34.06 -22.07 -5.45
CA ALA A 494 -32.81 -22.66 -5.91
C ALA A 494 -33.01 -23.54 -7.15
N THR A 495 -34.05 -24.38 -7.16
CA THR A 495 -34.39 -25.21 -8.32
C THR A 495 -34.69 -24.35 -9.55
N SER A 496 -35.51 -23.30 -9.40
CA SER A 496 -35.80 -22.37 -10.48
C SER A 496 -34.55 -21.64 -10.99
N ASN A 497 -33.64 -21.24 -10.11
CA ASN A 497 -32.37 -20.62 -10.51
C ASN A 497 -31.46 -21.60 -11.24
N VAL A 498 -31.37 -22.85 -10.79
CA VAL A 498 -30.58 -23.91 -11.45
C VAL A 498 -31.10 -24.17 -12.88
N GLU A 499 -32.42 -24.23 -13.05
CA GLU A 499 -33.05 -24.38 -14.37
C GLU A 499 -32.79 -23.19 -15.28
N LYS A 500 -32.92 -21.95 -14.77
CA LYS A 500 -32.66 -20.73 -15.54
C LYS A 500 -31.23 -20.57 -16.02
N ASN A 501 -30.27 -21.22 -15.34
CA ASN A 501 -28.86 -21.21 -15.72
C ASN A 501 -28.44 -22.50 -16.46
N ASP A 502 -29.40 -23.33 -16.91
CA ASP A 502 -29.15 -24.56 -17.67
C ASP A 502 -28.26 -25.60 -16.96
N LEU A 503 -28.30 -25.64 -15.61
CA LEU A 503 -27.47 -26.52 -14.78
C LEU A 503 -28.21 -27.71 -14.17
N ALA A 504 -29.48 -27.94 -14.51
CA ALA A 504 -30.32 -29.01 -13.95
C ALA A 504 -29.76 -30.43 -14.16
N SER A 505 -28.86 -30.62 -15.14
CA SER A 505 -28.18 -31.91 -15.36
C SER A 505 -27.01 -32.17 -14.40
N ARG A 506 -26.53 -31.13 -13.70
CA ARG A 506 -25.34 -31.18 -12.81
C ARG A 506 -25.64 -30.80 -11.38
N ILE A 507 -26.68 -30.00 -11.13
CA ILE A 507 -27.07 -29.55 -9.81
C ILE A 507 -28.43 -30.15 -9.44
N ARG A 508 -28.50 -30.80 -8.28
CA ARG A 508 -29.77 -31.20 -7.66
C ARG A 508 -30.01 -30.41 -6.38
N VAL A 509 -31.27 -30.13 -6.09
CA VAL A 509 -31.69 -29.45 -4.87
C VAL A 509 -32.67 -30.36 -4.14
N GLU A 510 -32.45 -30.58 -2.85
CA GLU A 510 -33.27 -31.46 -2.02
C GLU A 510 -33.64 -30.79 -0.70
N GLN A 511 -34.89 -30.98 -0.28
CA GLN A 511 -35.35 -30.49 1.01
C GLN A 511 -34.93 -31.46 2.12
N GLY A 512 -34.30 -30.96 3.17
CA GLY A 512 -34.01 -31.78 4.34
C GLY A 512 -33.05 -31.16 5.35
N HIS A 513 -32.88 -31.85 6.47
CA HIS A 513 -31.78 -31.60 7.41
C HIS A 513 -30.51 -32.23 6.84
N ALA A 514 -29.43 -31.45 6.70
CA ALA A 514 -28.23 -31.90 6.00
C ALA A 514 -27.55 -33.11 6.66
N GLU A 515 -27.52 -33.17 7.99
CA GLU A 515 -27.00 -34.30 8.75
C GLU A 515 -27.81 -35.58 8.53
N SER A 516 -29.13 -35.47 8.40
CA SER A 516 -29.98 -36.63 8.10
C SER A 516 -29.83 -37.03 6.64
N TRP A 517 -29.77 -36.04 5.75
CA TRP A 517 -29.60 -36.25 4.32
C TRP A 517 -28.33 -37.04 4.00
N ILE A 518 -27.19 -36.63 4.58
CA ILE A 518 -25.90 -37.25 4.29
C ILE A 518 -25.80 -38.69 4.80
N LEU A 519 -26.37 -38.96 5.98
CA LEU A 519 -26.41 -40.31 6.55
C LEU A 519 -27.31 -41.23 5.72
N ASN A 520 -28.49 -40.73 5.33
CA ASN A 520 -29.42 -41.48 4.48
C ASN A 520 -28.83 -41.77 3.09
N GLU A 521 -28.15 -40.79 2.48
CA GLU A 521 -27.51 -40.97 1.18
C GLU A 521 -26.33 -41.96 1.28
N SER A 522 -25.54 -41.89 2.35
CA SER A 522 -24.46 -42.85 2.63
C SER A 522 -25.00 -44.29 2.76
N GLU A 523 -26.09 -44.49 3.51
CA GLU A 523 -26.74 -45.79 3.62
C GLU A 523 -27.35 -46.26 2.29
N ARG A 524 -27.98 -45.36 1.52
CA ARG A 524 -28.50 -45.69 0.19
C ARG A 524 -27.40 -46.18 -0.74
N LEU A 525 -26.25 -45.50 -0.78
CA LEU A 525 -25.09 -45.88 -1.59
C LEU A 525 -24.56 -47.28 -1.21
N LYS A 526 -24.52 -47.61 0.09
CA LYS A 526 -24.17 -48.96 0.57
C LYS A 526 -25.16 -50.02 0.08
N GLN A 527 -26.46 -49.73 0.14
CA GLN A 527 -27.51 -50.68 -0.25
C GLN A 527 -27.51 -51.01 -1.75
N ILE A 528 -27.15 -50.06 -2.61
CA ILE A 528 -27.11 -50.26 -4.07
C ILE A 528 -25.78 -50.82 -4.59
N GLY A 529 -24.91 -51.33 -3.71
CA GLY A 529 -23.63 -51.94 -4.08
C GLY A 529 -22.48 -50.96 -4.34
N ASN A 530 -22.68 -49.67 -4.01
CA ASN A 530 -21.72 -48.59 -4.20
C ASN A 530 -21.03 -48.21 -2.87
N ALA A 531 -20.77 -49.18 -2.00
CA ALA A 531 -20.29 -48.96 -0.62
C ALA A 531 -18.93 -48.22 -0.51
N ASN A 532 -18.13 -48.20 -1.58
CA ASN A 532 -16.86 -47.45 -1.63
C ASN A 532 -17.03 -46.01 -2.14
N THR A 533 -18.25 -45.60 -2.45
CA THR A 533 -18.59 -44.27 -2.97
C THR A 533 -19.18 -43.44 -1.84
N ARG A 534 -18.74 -42.18 -1.72
CA ARG A 534 -19.24 -41.24 -0.73
C ARG A 534 -20.37 -40.37 -1.31
N PRO A 535 -21.25 -39.80 -0.47
CA PRO A 535 -22.31 -38.88 -0.92
C PRO A 535 -21.77 -37.61 -1.61
N ALA A 536 -20.65 -37.08 -1.12
CA ALA A 536 -19.96 -35.90 -1.66
C ALA A 536 -18.47 -35.96 -1.32
N ASP A 537 -17.63 -35.30 -2.13
CA ASP A 537 -16.19 -35.16 -1.87
C ASP A 537 -15.88 -33.94 -1.00
N LEU A 538 -16.73 -32.91 -1.12
CA LEU A 538 -16.66 -31.67 -0.38
C LEU A 538 -18.04 -31.28 0.15
N VAL A 539 -18.11 -30.90 1.41
CA VAL A 539 -19.27 -30.26 2.03
C VAL A 539 -18.95 -28.83 2.37
N MET A 540 -19.82 -27.88 2.00
CA MET A 540 -19.74 -26.48 2.40
C MET A 540 -20.81 -26.13 3.43
N CYS A 541 -20.40 -25.36 4.44
CA CYS A 541 -21.26 -24.82 5.50
C CYS A 541 -20.85 -23.37 5.75
N PHE A 542 -21.66 -22.41 5.31
CA PHE A 542 -21.33 -20.98 5.30
C PHE A 542 -22.35 -20.20 6.14
N ALA A 543 -21.84 -19.33 7.03
CA ALA A 543 -22.61 -18.39 7.84
C ALA A 543 -23.71 -19.02 8.73
N MET A 544 -23.50 -20.24 9.24
CA MET A 544 -24.48 -20.94 10.09
C MET A 544 -23.88 -21.74 11.27
N MET A 545 -22.56 -21.85 11.38
CA MET A 545 -21.94 -22.69 12.40
C MET A 545 -22.08 -22.07 13.80
N HIS A 546 -22.09 -20.74 13.90
CA HIS A 546 -22.39 -20.01 15.12
C HIS A 546 -23.79 -20.33 15.66
N ASP A 547 -24.79 -20.55 14.80
CA ASP A 547 -26.13 -20.97 15.24
C ASP A 547 -26.06 -22.31 15.98
N LEU A 548 -25.33 -23.28 15.43
CA LEU A 548 -25.16 -24.61 16.03
C LEU A 548 -24.39 -24.53 17.35
N LEU A 549 -23.36 -23.69 17.45
CA LEU A 549 -22.57 -23.50 18.66
C LEU A 549 -23.38 -22.88 19.82
N ASN A 550 -24.49 -22.22 19.53
CA ASN A 550 -25.39 -21.67 20.56
C ASN A 550 -26.23 -22.75 21.26
N HIS A 551 -26.27 -23.97 20.73
CA HIS A 551 -26.99 -25.10 21.32
C HIS A 551 -26.00 -26.19 21.75
N GLU A 552 -26.01 -26.53 23.04
CA GLU A 552 -25.07 -27.48 23.63
C GLU A 552 -25.08 -28.83 22.89
N GLY A 553 -23.91 -29.26 22.41
CA GLY A 553 -23.71 -30.54 21.73
C GLY A 553 -24.18 -30.60 20.27
N MET A 554 -24.86 -29.56 19.75
CA MET A 554 -25.41 -29.60 18.38
C MET A 554 -24.32 -29.48 17.31
N ALA A 555 -23.34 -28.59 17.49
CA ALA A 555 -22.24 -28.45 16.54
C ALA A 555 -21.36 -29.71 16.50
N GLU A 556 -21.08 -30.30 17.67
CA GLU A 556 -20.35 -31.56 17.82
C GLU A 556 -21.06 -32.71 17.11
N LYS A 557 -22.37 -32.85 17.36
CA LYS A 557 -23.19 -33.88 16.73
C LYS A 557 -23.25 -33.69 15.21
N PHE A 558 -23.53 -32.46 14.76
CA PHE A 558 -23.60 -32.13 13.34
C PHE A 558 -22.32 -32.52 12.60
N LEU A 559 -21.15 -32.06 13.07
CA LEU A 559 -19.88 -32.40 12.44
C LEU A 559 -19.54 -33.90 12.52
N THR A 560 -19.94 -34.58 13.61
CA THR A 560 -19.77 -36.03 13.74
C THR A 560 -20.61 -36.79 12.72
N ASP A 561 -21.86 -36.39 12.51
CA ASP A 561 -22.77 -37.00 11.53
C ASP A 561 -22.30 -36.75 10.10
N ILE A 562 -21.88 -35.51 9.77
CA ILE A 562 -21.28 -35.18 8.47
C ILE A 562 -20.03 -36.04 8.23
N LYS A 563 -19.10 -36.09 9.19
CA LYS A 563 -17.88 -36.92 9.11
C LYS A 563 -18.22 -38.40 8.88
N THR A 564 -19.19 -38.92 9.62
CA THR A 564 -19.63 -40.32 9.51
C THR A 564 -20.25 -40.62 8.16
N GLY A 565 -21.12 -39.73 7.64
CA GLY A 565 -21.78 -39.90 6.35
C GLY A 565 -20.81 -39.85 5.16
N LEU A 566 -19.78 -39.00 5.25
CA LEU A 566 -18.76 -38.82 4.20
C LEU A 566 -17.70 -39.93 4.15
N GLY A 567 -17.32 -40.48 5.31
CA GLY A 567 -16.17 -41.37 5.42
C GLY A 567 -14.82 -40.65 5.33
N GLU A 568 -13.71 -41.38 5.43
CA GLU A 568 -12.35 -40.85 5.54
C GLU A 568 -11.88 -40.09 4.28
N GLY A 569 -11.13 -39.01 4.47
CA GLY A 569 -10.48 -38.26 3.40
C GLY A 569 -11.38 -37.29 2.62
N ALA A 570 -12.62 -37.09 3.05
CA ALA A 570 -13.52 -36.09 2.48
C ALA A 570 -13.18 -34.70 3.03
N TYR A 571 -13.58 -33.66 2.31
CA TYR A 571 -13.38 -32.29 2.72
C TYR A 571 -14.65 -31.68 3.32
N ILE A 572 -14.46 -30.85 4.36
CA ILE A 572 -15.52 -30.02 4.92
C ILE A 572 -15.00 -28.59 4.95
N MET A 573 -15.68 -27.68 4.28
CA MET A 573 -15.37 -26.26 4.28
C MET A 573 -16.37 -25.51 5.14
N ILE A 574 -15.87 -24.82 6.16
CA ILE A 574 -16.69 -24.02 7.07
C ILE A 574 -16.26 -22.57 6.96
N GLN A 575 -17.21 -21.69 6.67
CA GLN A 575 -17.01 -20.24 6.72
C GLN A 575 -17.96 -19.66 7.75
N ASP A 576 -17.45 -18.79 8.63
CA ASP A 576 -18.31 -18.06 9.56
C ASP A 576 -17.74 -16.70 9.97
N GLN A 577 -18.59 -15.87 10.58
CA GLN A 577 -18.19 -14.68 11.32
C GLN A 577 -17.93 -15.03 12.78
N MET A 578 -16.71 -14.79 13.25
CA MET A 578 -16.33 -15.02 14.64
C MET A 578 -16.44 -13.74 15.46
N GLN A 579 -16.41 -13.91 16.78
CA GLN A 579 -16.35 -12.82 17.74
C GLN A 579 -15.04 -12.05 17.60
N LEU A 580 -15.11 -10.72 17.71
CA LEU A 580 -13.92 -9.88 17.72
C LEU A 580 -13.13 -10.03 19.03
N PRO A 581 -11.81 -10.29 18.95
CA PRO A 581 -10.90 -10.24 20.09
C PRO A 581 -10.99 -8.92 20.85
N SER A 582 -10.78 -8.95 22.17
CA SER A 582 -10.97 -7.78 23.04
C SER A 582 -10.11 -6.56 22.64
N ASN A 583 -8.92 -6.79 22.09
CA ASN A 583 -7.98 -5.77 21.62
C ASN A 583 -8.39 -5.11 20.29
N THR A 584 -9.28 -5.72 19.49
CA THR A 584 -9.73 -5.17 18.19
C THR A 584 -11.12 -4.53 18.28
N ARG A 585 -11.81 -4.61 19.44
CA ARG A 585 -13.18 -4.12 19.63
C ARG A 585 -13.40 -2.61 19.50
N GLN A 586 -12.35 -1.80 19.56
CA GLN A 586 -12.47 -0.34 19.50
C GLN A 586 -12.45 0.23 18.08
N ASN A 587 -12.34 -0.63 17.05
CA ASN A 587 -12.39 -0.19 15.66
C ASN A 587 -13.83 0.13 15.23
N ARG A 588 -14.11 1.42 14.94
CA ARG A 588 -15.43 1.89 14.47
C ARG A 588 -15.79 1.37 13.08
N ASP A 589 -14.80 1.03 12.26
CA ASP A 589 -14.98 0.59 10.87
C ASP A 589 -15.25 -0.92 10.76
N SER A 590 -15.41 -1.61 11.90
CA SER A 590 -15.58 -3.06 11.94
C SER A 590 -17.06 -3.48 12.03
N TRP A 591 -17.57 -4.07 10.95
CA TRP A 591 -18.87 -4.78 10.90
C TRP A 591 -19.14 -5.70 12.10
N GLY A 592 -18.12 -6.41 12.58
CA GLY A 592 -18.27 -7.45 13.59
C GLY A 592 -18.96 -7.00 14.89
N ARG A 593 -18.78 -5.74 15.32
CA ARG A 593 -19.47 -5.23 16.53
C ARG A 593 -20.96 -5.03 16.33
N GLY A 594 -21.36 -4.52 15.17
CA GLY A 594 -22.78 -4.40 14.80
C GLY A 594 -23.41 -5.78 14.68
N PHE A 595 -22.72 -6.71 14.02
CA PHE A 595 -23.14 -8.10 13.89
C PHE A 595 -23.35 -8.76 15.26
N GLU A 596 -22.42 -8.61 16.22
CA GLU A 596 -22.56 -9.12 17.59
C GLU A 596 -23.79 -8.58 18.34
N VAL A 597 -24.10 -7.27 18.20
CA VAL A 597 -25.27 -6.66 18.86
C VAL A 597 -26.57 -7.24 18.32
N ILE A 598 -26.68 -7.38 17.00
CA ILE A 598 -27.88 -7.94 16.37
C ILE A 598 -28.08 -9.40 16.79
N HIS A 599 -27.02 -10.21 16.80
CA HIS A 599 -27.11 -11.61 17.25
C HIS A 599 -27.47 -11.73 18.72
N HIS A 600 -26.99 -10.82 19.57
CA HIS A 600 -27.41 -10.79 20.98
C HIS A 600 -28.93 -10.66 21.12
N PHE A 601 -29.56 -9.79 20.33
CA PHE A 601 -31.02 -9.65 20.32
C PHE A 601 -31.75 -10.86 19.74
N MET A 602 -31.09 -11.67 18.92
CA MET A 602 -31.60 -12.98 18.48
C MET A 602 -31.46 -14.07 19.55
N GLY A 603 -30.89 -13.77 20.72
CA GLY A 603 -30.58 -14.76 21.75
C GLY A 603 -29.35 -15.60 21.44
N GLN A 604 -28.49 -15.12 20.54
CA GLN A 604 -27.30 -15.81 20.05
C GLN A 604 -26.03 -15.08 20.49
N ARG A 605 -24.97 -15.83 20.77
CA ARG A 605 -23.61 -15.32 20.96
C ARG A 605 -22.71 -15.76 19.82
N LEU A 606 -21.74 -14.93 19.51
CA LEU A 606 -20.62 -15.32 18.67
C LEU A 606 -19.50 -15.88 19.54
N PHE A 607 -18.65 -16.69 18.91
CA PHE A 607 -17.53 -17.37 19.55
C PHE A 607 -16.23 -16.96 18.91
N LEU A 608 -15.16 -16.94 19.71
CA LEU A 608 -13.81 -16.73 19.20
C LEU A 608 -13.37 -17.89 18.30
N VAL A 609 -12.41 -17.61 17.41
CA VAL A 609 -11.88 -18.57 16.45
C VAL A 609 -11.31 -19.83 17.12
N GLU A 610 -10.74 -19.71 18.31
CA GLU A 610 -10.18 -20.82 19.09
C GLU A 610 -11.24 -21.85 19.48
N ARG A 611 -12.49 -21.42 19.69
CA ARG A 611 -13.58 -22.36 20.02
C ARG A 611 -13.90 -23.27 18.83
N TYR A 612 -13.85 -22.74 17.60
CA TYR A 612 -14.04 -23.53 16.38
C TYR A 612 -12.92 -24.55 16.21
N GLU A 613 -11.67 -24.13 16.38
CA GLU A 613 -10.51 -25.02 16.28
C GLU A 613 -10.54 -26.14 17.33
N GLN A 614 -10.97 -25.80 18.56
CA GLN A 614 -11.19 -26.78 19.61
C GLN A 614 -12.29 -27.79 19.23
N LEU A 615 -13.43 -27.32 18.72
CA LEU A 615 -14.53 -28.16 18.25
C LEU A 615 -14.06 -29.14 17.16
N PHE A 616 -13.31 -28.65 16.16
CA PHE A 616 -12.78 -29.51 15.09
C PHE A 616 -11.86 -30.60 15.63
N LYS A 617 -11.01 -30.26 16.62
CA LYS A 617 -10.16 -31.23 17.30
C LYS A 617 -10.96 -32.26 18.10
N GLU A 618 -12.01 -31.84 18.80
CA GLU A 618 -12.90 -32.71 19.60
C GLU A 618 -13.62 -33.76 18.72
N VAL A 619 -14.05 -33.38 17.52
CA VAL A 619 -14.67 -34.28 16.52
C VAL A 619 -13.62 -35.12 15.76
N GLY A 620 -12.35 -34.78 15.92
CA GLY A 620 -11.23 -35.43 15.22
C GLY A 620 -11.17 -35.08 13.73
N LEU A 621 -11.55 -33.86 13.36
CA LEU A 621 -11.34 -33.29 12.03
C LEU A 621 -9.98 -32.61 11.96
N LYS A 622 -9.28 -32.78 10.83
CA LYS A 622 -7.98 -32.15 10.62
C LYS A 622 -8.15 -30.85 9.86
N VAL A 623 -7.67 -29.73 10.42
CA VAL A 623 -7.58 -28.45 9.70
C VAL A 623 -6.45 -28.54 8.68
N ILE A 624 -6.77 -28.44 7.38
CA ILE A 624 -5.81 -28.48 6.27
C ILE A 624 -5.38 -27.07 5.89
N LYS A 625 -6.33 -26.16 5.75
CA LYS A 625 -6.09 -24.73 5.49
C LYS A 625 -7.02 -23.88 6.34
N LYS A 626 -6.56 -22.68 6.70
CA LYS A 626 -7.31 -21.64 7.39
C LYS A 626 -7.03 -20.31 6.70
N ARG A 627 -8.06 -19.57 6.34
CA ARG A 627 -7.97 -18.31 5.57
C ARG A 627 -8.85 -17.25 6.19
N LEU A 628 -8.29 -16.07 6.43
CA LEU A 628 -9.06 -14.88 6.79
C LEU A 628 -9.60 -14.26 5.50
N THR A 629 -10.84 -13.79 5.53
CA THR A 629 -11.46 -13.09 4.41
C THR A 629 -11.25 -11.57 4.49
N ASP A 630 -11.86 -10.82 3.58
CA ASP A 630 -11.83 -9.35 3.60
C ASP A 630 -12.62 -8.77 4.80
N ILE A 631 -13.44 -9.58 5.47
CA ILE A 631 -14.18 -9.18 6.67
C ILE A 631 -13.35 -9.55 7.91
N PRO A 632 -13.11 -8.61 8.84
CA PRO A 632 -12.38 -8.89 10.08
C PRO A 632 -13.01 -10.03 10.88
N GLU A 633 -12.17 -10.96 11.34
CA GLU A 633 -12.56 -12.18 12.08
C GLU A 633 -13.60 -13.05 11.38
N ASN A 634 -13.63 -13.01 10.06
CA ASN A 634 -14.40 -13.92 9.24
C ASN A 634 -13.46 -14.93 8.59
N TRP A 635 -13.58 -16.19 8.99
CA TRP A 635 -12.62 -17.24 8.66
C TRP A 635 -13.25 -18.34 7.82
N ILE A 636 -12.47 -18.85 6.86
CA ILE A 636 -12.75 -20.08 6.12
C ILE A 636 -11.77 -21.16 6.58
N PHE A 637 -12.31 -22.30 6.99
CA PHE A 637 -11.56 -23.50 7.33
C PHE A 637 -11.81 -24.57 6.28
N LEU A 638 -10.74 -25.16 5.76
CA LEU A 638 -10.80 -26.39 5.00
C LEU A 638 -10.36 -27.54 5.91
N LEU A 639 -11.27 -28.44 6.21
CA LEU A 639 -11.10 -29.60 7.08
C LEU A 639 -11.06 -30.89 6.27
N GLN A 640 -10.45 -31.93 6.84
CA GLN A 640 -10.48 -33.29 6.31
C GLN A 640 -10.99 -34.28 7.36
N THR A 641 -11.83 -35.22 6.94
CA THR A 641 -12.47 -36.26 7.77
C THR A 641 -11.56 -37.42 8.13
#